data_AF-A0A7Y2H2N0-F1
#
_entry.id   AF-A0A7Y2H2N0-F1
#
_cell.length_a   1.000
_cell.length_b   1.000
_cell.length_c   1.000
_cell.angle_alpha   90.00
_cell.angle_beta   90.00
_cell.angle_gamma   90.00
#
_symmetry.space_group_name_H-M   'P 1'
#
loop_
_entity.id
_entity.type
_entity.pdbx_description
1 polymer ?
#
loop_
_entity_poly.entity_id
_entity_poly.type
_entity_poly.pdbx_seq_one_letter_code
_entity_poly.pdbx_strand_id
1 'polypeptide(L)'
;MPRLLLALLILVAFGQEAGASTSFASEADSIAVLEELNDRVRTDRQDVESRRRLASYLADSKRISDRQRAAELLNEALLLKEHDADLWILLARLRKKQKFTAESRRAYMRALQLSPNDPRIWDEHASQEFLRFQRFNFWVYLEDALMANDRCLRLNPDYLPTLKRQVRIKYVMDEKAEVDSLVYVWKEMEPENPWPHLIQGLRSLEEEDFPKANREFETGLSYADSATVRMFKVLELVDTEAEELSRVAADSSRFVADFWRRLDPTPSDPINHRLLEHWGRLVTAELLFSKEDRKIHGWEHAPGQILVKYGLPEDWTYKEGVDRSVYRMGAYSAPSIRVRYGSEDNDLTFRFIDFAMNGIYVRPPTAISGADIFVVATPHVYEDPFDEPIREQVVELLRFVNPEGEGRLELSVALDASDWTDEVLDEPERLITQLAVYDSTWALQGQEIFDWTSFVRDEDGRLLGRWFLPPAADSLVVGLETTDLDGTGRAAMFVEVPKQELPVGSAPTISDLALLKDVDFPEAGVLNSSPYARAGGVALPNPDHTYKEGEPVGLGFEVYGLEVDESGENQALIRVSLQKETRRGLFRILLGSGKSEGELVFEATGSGDSLSQMFSLALPVEKGTYYLEVEVEDRATGETVSREQAFEVTAR
;
A
#
# COMPACT_ATOMS: atom_id res chain seq x y z
N MET A 1 57.19 -0.23 -26.65
CA MET A 1 57.19 -1.70 -26.83
C MET A 1 58.25 -2.28 -25.88
N PRO A 2 57.94 -2.92 -24.72
CA PRO A 2 56.94 -3.99 -24.51
C PRO A 2 56.08 -3.87 -23.22
N ARG A 3 56.05 -2.72 -22.52
CA ARG A 3 55.32 -2.57 -21.24
C ARG A 3 53.81 -2.30 -21.36
N LEU A 4 53.32 -1.86 -22.51
CA LEU A 4 51.88 -1.66 -22.78
C LEU A 4 51.13 -2.99 -23.00
N LEU A 5 51.81 -4.03 -23.48
CA LEU A 5 51.22 -5.33 -23.80
C LEU A 5 50.83 -6.16 -22.56
N LEU A 6 51.56 -6.04 -21.45
CA LEU A 6 51.28 -6.84 -20.25
C LEU A 6 50.08 -6.31 -19.44
N ALA A 7 49.77 -5.02 -19.58
CA ALA A 7 48.74 -4.38 -18.77
C ALA A 7 47.31 -4.58 -19.34
N LEU A 8 47.17 -4.83 -20.65
CA LEU A 8 45.86 -5.12 -21.27
C LEU A 8 45.44 -6.58 -21.10
N LEU A 9 46.38 -7.52 -20.92
CA LEU A 9 46.11 -8.95 -20.69
C LEU A 9 45.40 -9.27 -19.34
N ILE A 10 45.23 -8.30 -18.46
CA ILE A 10 44.53 -8.48 -17.16
C ILE A 10 43.04 -8.08 -17.24
N LEU A 11 42.55 -7.61 -18.39
CA LEU A 11 41.14 -7.18 -18.57
C LEU A 11 40.13 -8.34 -18.73
N VAL A 12 40.56 -9.60 -18.75
CA VAL A 12 39.69 -10.74 -19.10
C VAL A 12 39.14 -11.53 -17.90
N ALA A 13 39.47 -11.20 -16.65
CA ALA A 13 39.05 -12.07 -15.54
C ALA A 13 37.62 -11.85 -14.99
N PHE A 14 36.95 -10.70 -15.19
CA PHE A 14 35.60 -10.51 -14.61
C PHE A 14 34.70 -9.53 -15.39
N GLY A 15 33.54 -10.04 -15.81
CA GLY A 15 32.30 -9.27 -15.95
C GLY A 15 31.79 -9.07 -17.38
N GLN A 16 30.96 -10.00 -17.86
CA GLN A 16 29.93 -9.70 -18.85
C GLN A 16 28.86 -8.79 -18.22
N GLU A 17 28.41 -7.77 -18.96
CA GLU A 17 27.01 -7.33 -18.98
C GLU A 17 26.79 -6.38 -20.17
N ALA A 18 25.67 -6.57 -20.87
CA ALA A 18 25.36 -6.02 -22.17
C ALA A 18 24.55 -4.72 -22.12
N GLY A 19 24.68 -3.88 -23.15
CA GLY A 19 23.68 -2.84 -23.47
C GLY A 19 24.24 -1.55 -24.07
N ALA A 20 24.53 -1.55 -25.38
CA ALA A 20 24.33 -0.44 -26.34
C ALA A 20 25.09 -0.74 -27.65
N SER A 21 24.37 -0.65 -28.78
CA SER A 21 24.86 -0.92 -30.13
C SER A 21 25.96 0.04 -30.57
N THR A 22 27.20 -0.38 -30.37
CA THR A 22 28.29 -0.08 -31.31
C THR A 22 28.86 -1.41 -31.75
N SER A 23 29.04 -1.57 -33.07
CA SER A 23 29.78 -2.68 -33.67
C SER A 23 31.02 -2.99 -32.83
N PHE A 24 31.02 -4.13 -32.13
CA PHE A 24 32.21 -4.61 -31.43
C PHE A 24 33.22 -5.02 -32.51
N ALA A 25 34.07 -4.08 -32.90
CA ALA A 25 35.36 -4.41 -33.48
C ALA A 25 36.07 -5.36 -32.51
N SER A 26 36.70 -6.41 -33.03
CA SER A 26 37.36 -7.41 -32.18
C SER A 26 38.42 -6.72 -31.29
N GLU A 27 38.76 -7.32 -30.15
CA GLU A 27 39.76 -6.77 -29.22
C GLU A 27 41.10 -6.46 -29.91
N ALA A 28 41.45 -7.25 -30.94
CA ALA A 28 42.60 -7.03 -31.81
C ALA A 28 42.46 -5.77 -32.69
N ASP A 29 41.27 -5.48 -33.21
CA ASP A 29 40.99 -4.28 -34.00
C ASP A 29 41.11 -3.00 -33.15
N SER A 30 40.68 -3.05 -31.89
CA SER A 30 40.79 -1.92 -30.96
C SER A 30 42.25 -1.59 -30.62
N ILE A 31 43.12 -2.59 -30.49
CA ILE A 31 44.56 -2.39 -30.25
C ILE A 31 45.25 -1.82 -31.48
N ALA A 32 44.96 -2.34 -32.68
CA ALA A 32 45.54 -1.84 -33.93
C ALA A 32 45.17 -0.37 -34.18
N VAL A 33 43.91 0.01 -33.92
CA VAL A 33 43.44 1.40 -34.02
C VAL A 33 44.16 2.31 -33.02
N LEU A 34 44.39 1.86 -31.79
CA LEU A 34 45.14 2.64 -30.79
C LEU A 34 46.60 2.85 -31.19
N GLU A 35 47.26 1.82 -31.73
CA GLU A 35 48.64 1.93 -32.22
C GLU A 35 48.74 2.88 -33.41
N GLU A 36 47.83 2.77 -34.38
CA GLU A 36 47.77 3.67 -35.53
C GLU A 36 47.55 5.13 -35.11
N LEU A 37 46.56 5.39 -34.26
CA LEU A 37 46.27 6.73 -33.76
C LEU A 37 47.45 7.31 -32.98
N ASN A 38 48.10 6.50 -32.15
CA ASN A 38 49.26 6.94 -31.37
C ASN A 38 50.47 7.26 -32.27
N ASP A 39 50.69 6.48 -33.33
CA ASP A 39 51.73 6.78 -34.32
C ASP A 39 51.42 8.04 -35.13
N ARG A 40 50.17 8.25 -35.56
CA ARG A 40 49.76 9.48 -36.25
C ARG A 40 49.94 10.72 -35.39
N VAL A 41 49.53 10.67 -34.12
CA VAL A 41 49.70 11.78 -33.17
C VAL A 41 51.20 12.10 -32.93
N ARG A 42 52.05 11.08 -32.97
CA ARG A 42 53.51 11.21 -32.82
C ARG A 42 54.18 11.80 -34.07
N THR A 43 53.75 11.40 -35.26
CA THR A 43 54.37 11.82 -36.53
C THR A 43 53.84 13.16 -37.02
N ASP A 44 52.56 13.46 -36.79
CA ASP A 44 51.92 14.72 -37.16
C ASP A 44 51.45 15.52 -35.94
N ARG A 45 52.16 16.63 -35.69
CA ARG A 45 51.84 17.55 -34.59
C ARG A 45 50.57 18.37 -34.83
N GLN A 46 50.07 18.45 -36.06
CA GLN A 46 48.89 19.24 -36.46
C GLN A 46 47.63 18.38 -36.62
N ASP A 47 47.74 17.05 -36.53
CA ASP A 47 46.59 16.15 -36.63
C ASP A 47 45.69 16.21 -35.39
N VAL A 48 44.72 17.12 -35.41
CA VAL A 48 43.74 17.33 -34.34
C VAL A 48 42.76 16.16 -34.23
N GLU A 49 42.36 15.57 -35.36
CA GLU A 49 41.35 14.51 -35.37
C GLU A 49 41.88 13.22 -34.77
N SER A 50 43.12 12.83 -35.07
CA SER A 50 43.74 11.67 -34.44
C SER A 50 43.95 11.90 -32.94
N ARG A 51 44.29 13.13 -32.50
CA ARG A 51 44.36 13.50 -31.07
C ARG A 51 43.00 13.35 -30.39
N ARG A 52 41.95 13.90 -31.01
CA ARG A 52 40.56 13.83 -30.51
C ARG A 52 40.12 12.37 -30.35
N ARG A 53 40.28 11.56 -31.39
CA ARG A 53 39.92 10.13 -31.38
C ARG A 53 40.70 9.35 -30.33
N LEU A 54 42.02 9.53 -30.27
CA LEU A 54 42.86 8.85 -29.28
C LEU A 54 42.48 9.26 -27.86
N ALA A 55 42.23 10.55 -27.61
CA ALA A 55 41.78 11.03 -26.32
C ALA A 55 40.43 10.42 -25.90
N SER A 56 39.46 10.31 -26.82
CA SER A 56 38.18 9.66 -26.54
C SER A 56 38.34 8.20 -26.11
N TYR A 57 39.16 7.41 -26.82
CA TYR A 57 39.46 6.03 -26.41
C TYR A 57 40.12 5.96 -25.02
N LEU A 58 41.11 6.82 -24.77
CA LEU A 58 41.84 6.84 -23.50
C LEU A 58 40.97 7.36 -22.34
N ALA A 59 40.01 8.24 -22.60
CA ALA A 59 39.07 8.74 -21.60
C ALA A 59 38.20 7.61 -21.01
N ASP A 60 37.94 6.56 -21.79
CA ASP A 60 37.14 5.40 -21.37
C ASP A 60 37.90 4.33 -20.61
N SER A 61 39.23 4.40 -20.61
CA SER A 61 40.08 3.53 -19.81
C SER A 61 39.79 3.66 -18.30
N LYS A 62 39.92 2.54 -17.58
CA LYS A 62 39.91 2.48 -16.11
C LYS A 62 41.21 3.03 -15.50
N ARG A 63 42.27 3.24 -16.28
CA ARG A 63 43.57 3.70 -15.78
C ARG A 63 43.63 5.22 -15.67
N ILE A 64 44.17 5.69 -14.54
CA ILE A 64 44.37 7.11 -14.28
C ILE A 64 45.36 7.73 -15.28
N SER A 65 46.45 7.00 -15.62
CA SER A 65 47.45 7.43 -16.60
C SER A 65 46.86 7.71 -17.97
N ASP A 66 45.91 6.88 -18.41
CA ASP A 66 45.29 7.00 -19.73
C ASP A 66 44.38 8.22 -19.77
N ARG A 67 43.62 8.48 -18.69
CA ARG A 67 42.81 9.70 -18.55
C ARG A 67 43.66 10.96 -18.44
N GLN A 68 44.83 10.89 -17.80
CA GLN A 68 45.78 12.01 -17.79
C GLN A 68 46.29 12.29 -19.20
N ARG A 69 46.69 11.24 -19.92
CA ARG A 69 47.14 11.37 -21.31
C ARG A 69 46.02 11.89 -22.24
N ALA A 70 44.78 11.46 -22.04
CA ALA A 70 43.63 11.99 -22.76
C ALA A 70 43.47 13.50 -22.53
N ALA A 71 43.66 13.97 -21.30
CA ALA A 71 43.57 15.40 -20.98
C ALA A 71 44.69 16.20 -21.65
N GLU A 72 45.92 15.67 -21.67
CA GLU A 72 47.03 16.28 -22.40
C GLU A 72 46.71 16.40 -23.89
N LEU A 73 46.25 15.31 -24.52
CA LEU A 73 45.90 15.28 -25.94
C LEU A 73 44.79 16.27 -26.30
N LEU A 74 43.77 16.41 -25.44
CA LEU A 74 42.69 17.39 -25.64
C LEU A 74 43.19 18.82 -25.45
N ASN A 75 44.04 19.09 -24.47
CA ASN A 75 44.64 20.42 -24.31
C ASN A 75 45.55 20.77 -25.50
N GLU A 76 46.35 19.83 -25.99
CA GLU A 76 47.15 19.99 -27.22
C GLU A 76 46.27 20.30 -28.44
N ALA A 77 45.16 19.56 -28.60
CA ALA A 77 44.20 19.80 -29.67
C ALA A 77 43.55 21.19 -29.57
N LEU A 78 43.20 21.63 -28.35
CA LEU A 78 42.63 22.95 -28.08
C LEU A 78 43.63 24.10 -28.31
N LEU A 79 44.93 23.87 -28.15
CA LEU A 79 45.95 24.86 -28.54
C LEU A 79 45.96 25.11 -30.05
N LEU A 80 45.59 24.10 -30.86
CA LEU A 80 45.52 24.21 -32.31
C LEU A 80 44.15 24.71 -32.80
N LYS A 81 43.09 24.37 -32.07
CA LYS A 81 41.69 24.67 -32.42
C LYS A 81 40.92 25.18 -31.19
N GLU A 82 41.27 26.37 -30.71
CA GLU A 82 40.68 26.95 -29.48
C GLU A 82 39.16 27.18 -29.57
N HIS A 83 38.65 27.41 -30.77
CA HIS A 83 37.23 27.72 -31.02
C HIS A 83 36.39 26.49 -31.38
N ASP A 84 36.92 25.28 -31.21
CA ASP A 84 36.20 24.03 -31.44
C ASP A 84 35.41 23.61 -30.20
N ALA A 85 34.09 23.75 -30.25
CA ALA A 85 33.21 23.43 -29.14
C ALA A 85 33.22 21.94 -28.77
N ASP A 86 33.38 21.03 -29.75
CA ASP A 86 33.38 19.58 -29.50
C ASP A 86 34.59 19.16 -28.66
N LEU A 87 35.76 19.78 -28.88
CA LEU A 87 36.94 19.55 -28.07
C LEU A 87 36.75 20.03 -26.62
N TRP A 88 36.07 21.17 -26.42
CA TRP A 88 35.73 21.65 -25.08
C TRP A 88 34.72 20.74 -24.37
N ILE A 89 33.72 20.20 -25.08
CA ILE A 89 32.76 19.22 -24.53
C ILE A 89 33.49 17.94 -24.10
N LEU A 90 34.38 17.39 -24.94
CA LEU A 90 35.16 16.20 -24.61
C LEU A 90 36.06 16.42 -23.40
N LEU A 91 36.71 17.59 -23.32
CA LEU A 91 37.50 17.96 -22.15
C LEU A 91 36.62 18.05 -20.90
N ALA A 92 35.44 18.66 -21.00
CA ALA A 92 34.50 18.77 -19.89
C ALA A 92 34.09 17.38 -19.36
N ARG A 93 33.64 16.48 -20.23
CA ARG A 93 33.28 15.09 -19.89
C ARG A 93 34.44 14.35 -19.22
N LEU A 94 35.66 14.49 -19.74
CA LEU A 94 36.84 13.89 -19.14
C LEU A 94 37.12 14.44 -17.74
N ARG A 95 37.04 15.76 -17.55
CA ARG A 95 37.20 16.41 -16.23
C ARG A 95 36.12 15.97 -15.25
N LYS A 96 34.86 15.84 -15.69
CA LYS A 96 33.76 15.25 -14.88
C LYS A 96 34.11 13.84 -14.43
N LYS A 97 34.61 12.98 -15.33
CA LYS A 97 35.04 11.61 -15.03
C LYS A 97 36.23 11.53 -14.09
N GLN A 98 37.14 12.51 -14.15
CA GLN A 98 38.25 12.71 -13.22
C GLN A 98 37.82 13.33 -11.88
N LYS A 99 36.53 13.67 -11.71
CA LYS A 99 35.98 14.37 -10.54
C LYS A 99 36.50 15.80 -10.36
N PHE A 100 37.04 16.42 -11.41
CA PHE A 100 37.44 17.82 -11.45
C PHE A 100 36.25 18.72 -11.85
N THR A 101 35.25 18.84 -10.96
CA THR A 101 33.97 19.52 -11.23
C THR A 101 34.13 20.98 -11.68
N ALA A 102 35.04 21.75 -11.08
CA ALA A 102 35.25 23.16 -11.44
C ALA A 102 35.89 23.33 -12.83
N GLU A 103 36.78 22.41 -13.23
CA GLU A 103 37.37 22.41 -14.57
C GLU A 103 36.36 21.96 -15.62
N SER A 104 35.57 20.93 -15.29
CA SER A 104 34.46 20.47 -16.12
C SER A 104 33.47 21.60 -16.42
N ARG A 105 33.03 22.32 -15.38
CA ARG A 105 32.11 23.46 -15.53
C ARG A 105 32.70 24.55 -16.43
N ARG A 106 33.97 24.92 -16.22
CA ARG A 106 34.66 25.92 -17.06
C ARG A 106 34.72 25.51 -18.52
N ALA A 107 34.99 24.23 -18.80
CA ALA A 107 35.01 23.70 -20.15
C ALA A 107 33.62 23.71 -20.80
N TYR A 108 32.56 23.31 -20.10
CA TYR A 108 31.18 23.42 -20.61
C TYR A 108 30.77 24.88 -20.87
N MET A 109 31.07 25.81 -19.96
CA MET A 109 30.79 27.23 -20.18
C MET A 109 31.52 27.77 -21.41
N ARG A 110 32.77 27.35 -21.65
CA ARG A 110 33.51 27.74 -22.85
C ARG A 110 32.88 27.15 -24.11
N ALA A 111 32.43 25.90 -24.08
CA ALA A 111 31.71 25.28 -25.18
C ALA A 111 30.38 26.03 -25.48
N LEU A 112 29.63 26.43 -24.45
CA LEU A 112 28.40 27.23 -24.59
C LEU A 112 28.65 28.63 -25.17
N GLN A 113 29.76 29.28 -24.83
CA GLN A 113 30.14 30.55 -25.45
C GLN A 113 30.38 30.41 -26.96
N LEU A 114 30.94 29.28 -27.39
CA LEU A 114 31.26 29.00 -28.79
C LEU A 114 30.05 28.49 -29.57
N SER A 115 29.14 27.77 -28.92
CA SER A 115 27.96 27.14 -29.55
C SER A 115 26.72 27.23 -28.65
N PRO A 116 26.15 28.43 -28.46
CA PRO A 116 25.06 28.66 -27.49
C PRO A 116 23.71 28.04 -27.89
N ASN A 117 23.57 27.55 -29.12
CA ASN A 117 22.35 26.93 -29.65
C ASN A 117 22.47 25.41 -29.78
N ASP A 118 23.52 24.79 -29.23
CA ASP A 118 23.64 23.34 -29.20
C ASP A 118 22.96 22.77 -27.94
N PRO A 119 21.80 22.08 -28.06
CA PRO A 119 21.07 21.55 -26.91
C PRO A 119 21.87 20.50 -26.13
N ARG A 120 22.82 19.80 -26.76
CA ARG A 120 23.63 18.75 -26.12
C ARG A 120 24.52 19.32 -25.03
N ILE A 121 25.04 20.53 -25.23
CA ILE A 121 25.91 21.20 -24.26
C ILE A 121 25.10 21.68 -23.05
N TRP A 122 23.90 22.20 -23.31
CA TRP A 122 22.97 22.62 -22.25
C TRP A 122 22.51 21.44 -21.39
N ASP A 123 22.14 20.31 -21.99
CA ASP A 123 21.78 19.08 -21.26
C ASP A 123 22.92 18.58 -20.36
N GLU A 124 24.13 18.49 -20.91
CA GLU A 124 25.31 18.02 -20.16
C GLU A 124 25.67 18.96 -19.00
N HIS A 125 25.55 20.28 -19.23
CA HIS A 125 25.73 21.28 -18.17
C HIS A 125 24.65 21.13 -17.09
N ALA A 126 23.38 21.02 -17.47
CA ALA A 126 22.27 20.84 -16.56
C ALA A 126 22.39 19.56 -15.72
N SER A 127 22.75 18.45 -16.35
CA SER A 127 23.06 17.18 -15.68
C SER A 127 24.13 17.37 -14.60
N GLN A 128 25.20 18.10 -14.91
CA GLN A 128 26.26 18.34 -13.94
C GLN A 128 25.80 19.17 -12.75
N GLU A 129 25.05 20.24 -12.97
CA GLU A 129 24.54 21.09 -11.88
C GLU A 129 23.49 20.34 -11.05
N PHE A 130 22.63 19.53 -11.67
CA PHE A 130 21.68 18.68 -10.95
C PHE A 130 22.37 17.63 -10.09
N LEU A 131 23.44 16.99 -10.57
CA LEU A 131 24.25 16.09 -9.75
C LEU A 131 24.91 16.81 -8.56
N ARG A 132 25.27 18.09 -8.71
CA ARG A 132 25.78 18.89 -7.60
C ARG A 132 24.68 19.23 -6.61
N PHE A 133 23.47 19.52 -7.07
CA PHE A 133 22.30 19.64 -6.21
C PHE A 133 22.08 18.34 -5.43
N GLN A 134 22.02 17.18 -6.09
CA GLN A 134 21.86 15.88 -5.40
C GLN A 134 22.98 15.58 -4.39
N ARG A 135 24.19 16.11 -4.61
CA ARG A 135 25.33 15.92 -3.70
C ARG A 135 25.32 16.87 -2.51
N PHE A 136 25.07 18.16 -2.75
CA PHE A 136 25.29 19.23 -1.78
C PHE A 136 23.98 19.85 -1.26
N ASN A 137 22.84 19.49 -1.84
CA ASN A 137 21.52 20.02 -1.53
C ASN A 137 21.44 21.55 -1.50
N PHE A 138 22.17 22.21 -2.41
CA PHE A 138 22.16 23.67 -2.55
C PHE A 138 21.23 24.10 -3.67
N TRP A 139 20.21 24.89 -3.33
CA TRP A 139 19.21 25.41 -4.26
C TRP A 139 19.80 26.13 -5.47
N VAL A 140 20.91 26.86 -5.30
CA VAL A 140 21.61 27.52 -6.43
C VAL A 140 22.02 26.53 -7.54
N TYR A 141 22.34 25.28 -7.21
CA TYR A 141 22.66 24.27 -8.21
C TYR A 141 21.42 23.71 -8.90
N LEU A 142 20.28 23.69 -8.21
CA LEU A 142 18.99 23.31 -8.81
C LEU A 142 18.53 24.40 -9.79
N GLU A 143 18.66 25.68 -9.40
CA GLU A 143 18.37 26.84 -10.26
C GLU A 143 19.25 26.87 -11.51
N ASP A 144 20.57 26.67 -11.34
CA ASP A 144 21.52 26.58 -12.47
C ASP A 144 21.15 25.41 -13.41
N ALA A 145 20.73 24.26 -12.85
CA ALA A 145 20.29 23.10 -13.63
C ALA A 145 18.98 23.37 -14.38
N LEU A 146 18.00 24.00 -13.71
CA LEU A 146 16.72 24.39 -14.31
C LEU A 146 16.93 25.34 -15.48
N MET A 147 17.72 26.40 -15.29
CA MET A 147 18.02 27.37 -16.35
C MET A 147 18.61 26.69 -17.58
N ALA A 148 19.57 25.77 -17.38
CA ALA A 148 20.21 25.04 -18.46
C ALA A 148 19.25 24.05 -19.15
N ASN A 149 18.43 23.33 -18.38
CA ASN A 149 17.39 22.45 -18.92
C ASN A 149 16.37 23.22 -19.76
N ASP A 150 15.84 24.34 -19.24
CA ASP A 150 14.89 25.20 -19.97
C ASP A 150 15.47 25.68 -21.29
N ARG A 151 16.77 26.02 -21.30
CA ARG A 151 17.44 26.43 -22.53
C ARG A 151 17.58 25.28 -23.51
N CYS A 152 17.87 24.06 -23.04
CA CYS A 152 17.90 22.86 -23.86
C CYS A 152 16.52 22.55 -24.47
N LEU A 153 15.45 22.51 -23.66
CA LEU A 153 14.09 22.21 -24.14
C LEU A 153 13.53 23.28 -25.08
N ARG A 154 13.90 24.57 -24.91
CA ARG A 154 13.57 25.60 -25.92
C ARG A 154 14.23 25.38 -27.27
N LEU A 155 15.42 24.78 -27.30
CA LEU A 155 16.14 24.47 -28.53
C LEU A 155 15.68 23.15 -29.15
N ASN A 156 15.34 22.17 -28.31
CA ASN A 156 14.80 20.88 -28.68
C ASN A 156 13.82 20.38 -27.61
N PRO A 157 12.50 20.58 -27.79
CA PRO A 157 11.47 20.16 -26.83
C PRO A 157 11.47 18.65 -26.57
N ASP A 158 11.87 17.86 -27.57
CA ASP A 158 11.88 16.40 -27.53
C ASP A 158 13.22 15.84 -27.00
N TYR A 159 14.03 16.66 -26.33
CA TYR A 159 15.31 16.20 -25.77
C TYR A 159 15.06 15.38 -24.50
N LEU A 160 14.82 14.09 -24.69
CA LEU A 160 14.30 13.19 -23.67
C LEU A 160 15.11 13.13 -22.34
N PRO A 161 16.46 13.07 -22.31
CA PRO A 161 17.20 13.12 -21.04
C PRO A 161 16.94 14.41 -20.23
N THR A 162 16.80 15.53 -20.93
CA THR A 162 16.49 16.83 -20.34
C THR A 162 15.05 16.86 -19.83
N LEU A 163 14.10 16.33 -20.61
CA LEU A 163 12.70 16.21 -20.23
C LEU A 163 12.54 15.40 -18.93
N LYS A 164 13.14 14.21 -18.86
CA LYS A 164 13.15 13.34 -17.67
C LYS A 164 13.71 14.06 -16.44
N ARG A 165 14.82 14.81 -16.60
CA ARG A 165 15.40 15.61 -15.51
C ARG A 165 14.50 16.78 -15.12
N GLN A 166 13.86 17.42 -16.08
CA GLN A 166 12.96 18.55 -15.84
C GLN A 166 11.76 18.13 -14.99
N VAL A 167 11.16 16.97 -15.27
CA VAL A 167 10.09 16.38 -14.43
C VAL A 167 10.55 16.29 -12.98
N ARG A 168 11.75 15.75 -12.72
CA ARG A 168 12.31 15.64 -11.37
C ARG A 168 12.55 17.01 -10.71
N ILE A 169 13.12 17.96 -11.44
CA ILE A 169 13.39 19.31 -10.92
C ILE A 169 12.07 20.00 -10.56
N LYS A 170 11.07 19.94 -11.44
CA LYS A 170 9.75 20.55 -11.23
C LYS A 170 9.00 19.89 -10.08
N TYR A 171 9.13 18.58 -9.90
CA TYR A 171 8.60 17.90 -8.73
C TYR A 171 9.26 18.37 -7.42
N VAL A 172 10.60 18.46 -7.38
CA VAL A 172 11.34 18.99 -6.21
C VAL A 172 10.96 20.44 -5.88
N MET A 173 10.56 21.22 -6.89
CA MET A 173 10.12 22.60 -6.74
C MET A 173 8.62 22.75 -6.47
N ASP A 174 7.89 21.63 -6.32
CA ASP A 174 6.44 21.60 -6.11
C ASP A 174 5.64 22.31 -7.23
N GLU A 175 6.14 22.25 -8.48
CA GLU A 175 5.48 22.81 -9.66
C GLU A 175 4.57 21.77 -10.35
N LYS A 176 3.50 21.38 -9.67
CA LYS A 176 2.57 20.29 -10.04
C LYS A 176 2.07 20.34 -11.51
N ALA A 177 1.55 21.49 -11.96
CA ALA A 177 1.03 21.62 -13.32
C ALA A 177 2.09 21.46 -14.43
N GLU A 178 3.34 21.86 -14.14
CA GLU A 178 4.46 21.66 -15.05
C GLU A 178 4.88 20.19 -15.08
N VAL A 179 4.85 19.50 -13.93
CA VAL A 179 5.08 18.04 -13.87
C VAL A 179 4.08 17.32 -14.77
N ASP A 180 2.78 17.61 -14.67
CA ASP A 180 1.74 16.95 -15.46
C ASP A 180 1.95 17.17 -16.96
N SER A 181 2.27 18.41 -17.36
CA SER A 181 2.56 18.77 -18.76
C SER A 181 3.77 18.03 -19.31
N LEU A 182 4.86 17.94 -18.53
CA LEU A 182 6.08 17.25 -18.95
C LEU A 182 5.93 15.73 -18.98
N VAL A 183 5.18 15.16 -18.02
CA VAL A 183 4.85 13.73 -17.97
C VAL A 183 3.98 13.33 -19.16
N TYR A 184 3.03 14.18 -19.56
CA TYR A 184 2.25 13.96 -20.78
C TYR A 184 3.14 13.86 -22.02
N VAL A 185 4.06 14.83 -22.21
CA VAL A 185 5.02 14.79 -23.33
C VAL A 185 5.91 13.55 -23.26
N TRP A 186 6.41 13.18 -22.08
CA TRP A 186 7.24 11.99 -21.92
C TRP A 186 6.47 10.72 -22.29
N LYS A 187 5.21 10.59 -21.85
CA LYS A 187 4.35 9.45 -22.16
C LYS A 187 4.08 9.33 -23.67
N GLU A 188 3.89 10.43 -24.38
CA GLU A 188 3.74 10.41 -25.85
C GLU A 188 5.03 9.94 -26.56
N MET A 189 6.20 10.30 -26.01
CA MET A 189 7.49 9.90 -26.57
C MET A 189 7.87 8.44 -26.26
N GLU A 190 7.56 7.97 -25.06
CA GLU A 190 7.88 6.62 -24.57
C GLU A 190 6.66 5.99 -23.85
N PRO A 191 5.62 5.55 -24.59
CA PRO A 191 4.37 5.06 -23.99
C PRO A 191 4.51 3.75 -23.22
N GLU A 192 5.58 2.99 -23.48
CA GLU A 192 5.91 1.74 -22.77
C GLU A 192 6.95 1.99 -21.65
N ASN A 193 7.24 3.24 -21.30
CA ASN A 193 8.10 3.54 -20.15
C ASN A 193 7.26 3.53 -18.86
N PRO A 194 7.66 2.81 -17.81
CA PRO A 194 6.90 2.75 -16.57
C PRO A 194 6.79 4.11 -15.85
N TRP A 195 7.84 4.93 -15.89
CA TRP A 195 7.94 6.12 -15.05
C TRP A 195 6.92 7.24 -15.32
N PRO A 196 6.61 7.65 -16.56
CA PRO A 196 5.56 8.64 -16.79
C PRO A 196 4.20 8.18 -16.25
N HIS A 197 3.88 6.88 -16.33
CA HIS A 197 2.67 6.31 -15.75
C HIS A 197 2.71 6.34 -14.21
N LEU A 198 3.81 5.89 -13.59
CA LEU A 198 3.95 5.89 -12.13
C LEU A 198 3.87 7.32 -11.54
N ILE A 199 4.45 8.31 -12.22
CA ILE A 199 4.38 9.71 -11.80
C ILE A 199 2.96 10.26 -12.00
N GLN A 200 2.28 9.91 -13.11
CA GLN A 200 0.88 10.29 -13.29
C GLN A 200 -0.03 9.64 -12.23
N GLY A 201 0.25 8.40 -11.82
CA GLY A 201 -0.42 7.72 -10.72
C GLY A 201 -0.27 8.47 -9.40
N LEU A 202 0.96 8.88 -9.06
CA LEU A 202 1.24 9.74 -7.90
C LEU A 202 0.46 11.07 -7.98
N ARG A 203 0.49 11.74 -9.14
CA ARG A 203 -0.20 13.02 -9.32
C ARG A 203 -1.71 12.90 -9.19
N SER A 204 -2.30 11.82 -9.70
CA SER A 204 -3.73 11.53 -9.54
C SER A 204 -4.10 11.11 -8.12
N LEU A 205 -3.20 10.45 -7.39
CA LEU A 205 -3.37 10.18 -5.96
C LEU A 205 -3.37 11.49 -5.14
N GLU A 206 -2.45 12.42 -5.43
CA GLU A 206 -2.43 13.76 -4.80
C GLU A 206 -3.66 14.63 -5.14
N GLU A 207 -4.44 14.23 -6.15
CA GLU A 207 -5.69 14.86 -6.58
C GLU A 207 -6.93 14.07 -6.11
N GLU A 208 -6.72 13.00 -5.33
CA GLU A 208 -7.77 12.09 -4.83
C GLU A 208 -8.59 11.39 -5.95
N ASP A 209 -8.05 11.34 -7.17
CA ASP A 209 -8.59 10.54 -8.27
C ASP A 209 -8.05 9.09 -8.18
N PHE A 210 -8.51 8.37 -7.15
CA PHE A 210 -8.07 7.00 -6.85
C PHE A 210 -8.25 6.01 -8.03
N PRO A 211 -9.38 6.03 -8.80
CA PRO A 211 -9.54 5.16 -9.96
C PRO A 211 -8.49 5.40 -11.06
N LYS A 212 -8.15 6.66 -11.31
CA LYS A 212 -7.09 7.00 -12.27
C LYS A 212 -5.71 6.66 -11.72
N ALA A 213 -5.46 6.95 -10.45
CA ALA A 213 -4.21 6.60 -9.77
C ALA A 213 -3.93 5.10 -9.86
N ASN A 214 -4.90 4.25 -9.47
CA ASN A 214 -4.77 2.80 -9.55
C ASN A 214 -4.41 2.33 -10.97
N ARG A 215 -5.16 2.80 -11.97
CA ARG A 215 -4.95 2.43 -13.37
C ARG A 215 -3.56 2.83 -13.87
N GLU A 216 -3.09 4.03 -13.54
CA GLU A 216 -1.79 4.53 -13.98
C GLU A 216 -0.65 3.78 -13.28
N PHE A 217 -0.78 3.47 -11.98
CA PHE A 217 0.20 2.63 -11.28
C PHE A 217 0.25 1.21 -11.87
N GLU A 218 -0.89 0.54 -12.07
CA GLU A 218 -0.95 -0.79 -12.68
C GLU A 218 -0.34 -0.79 -14.09
N THR A 219 -0.67 0.21 -14.89
CA THR A 219 -0.11 0.37 -16.24
C THR A 219 1.40 0.55 -16.18
N GLY A 220 1.89 1.43 -15.30
CA GLY A 220 3.32 1.65 -15.09
C GLY A 220 4.04 0.36 -14.66
N LEU A 221 3.48 -0.37 -13.71
CA LEU A 221 4.04 -1.64 -13.24
C LEU A 221 4.01 -2.74 -14.29
N SER A 222 3.06 -2.73 -15.23
CA SER A 222 3.02 -3.68 -16.34
C SER A 222 4.19 -3.52 -17.33
N TYR A 223 4.73 -2.30 -17.44
CA TYR A 223 5.90 -1.98 -18.27
C TYR A 223 7.23 -2.03 -17.51
N ALA A 224 7.18 -2.11 -16.18
CA ALA A 224 8.37 -2.07 -15.34
C ALA A 224 9.16 -3.38 -15.39
N ASP A 225 10.48 -3.29 -15.18
CA ASP A 225 11.32 -4.48 -15.06
C ASP A 225 11.03 -5.25 -13.75
N SER A 226 11.47 -6.51 -13.69
CA SER A 226 11.21 -7.37 -12.54
C SER A 226 11.80 -6.85 -11.23
N ALA A 227 12.89 -6.06 -11.30
CA ALA A 227 13.49 -5.44 -10.12
C ALA A 227 12.59 -4.35 -9.55
N THR A 228 12.06 -3.48 -10.41
CA THR A 228 11.12 -2.42 -10.05
C THR A 228 9.82 -3.02 -9.52
N VAL A 229 9.21 -3.98 -10.23
CA VAL A 229 7.97 -4.65 -9.78
C VAL A 229 8.15 -5.30 -8.42
N ARG A 230 9.31 -5.93 -8.17
CA ARG A 230 9.62 -6.52 -6.86
C ARG A 230 9.57 -5.45 -5.76
N MET A 231 10.16 -4.28 -5.97
CA MET A 231 10.19 -3.23 -4.93
C MET A 231 8.79 -2.72 -4.55
N PHE A 232 7.82 -2.76 -5.46
CA PHE A 232 6.42 -2.39 -5.20
C PHE A 232 5.61 -3.51 -4.52
N LYS A 233 6.21 -4.68 -4.30
CA LYS A 233 5.56 -5.86 -3.68
C LYS A 233 6.22 -6.35 -2.39
N VAL A 234 7.47 -5.99 -2.14
CA VAL A 234 8.17 -6.38 -0.90
C VAL A 234 7.63 -5.59 0.29
N LEU A 235 7.51 -6.27 1.43
CA LEU A 235 7.06 -5.68 2.68
C LEU A 235 8.24 -5.22 3.54
N GLU A 236 9.49 -5.56 3.19
CA GLU A 236 10.69 -5.32 4.01
C GLU A 236 10.83 -3.87 4.49
N LEU A 237 10.41 -2.90 3.66
CA LEU A 237 10.47 -1.48 3.97
C LEU A 237 9.42 -1.01 4.98
N VAL A 238 8.33 -1.75 5.19
CA VAL A 238 7.20 -1.35 6.07
C VAL A 238 6.99 -2.32 7.22
N ASP A 239 7.18 -3.61 6.98
CA ASP A 239 7.06 -4.69 7.94
C ASP A 239 8.00 -5.85 7.57
N THR A 240 9.13 -5.92 8.27
CA THR A 240 10.14 -6.97 8.06
C THR A 240 9.66 -8.35 8.53
N GLU A 241 8.79 -8.42 9.54
CA GLU A 241 8.25 -9.69 10.03
C GLU A 241 7.26 -10.26 9.00
N ALA A 242 6.35 -9.42 8.49
CA ALA A 242 5.43 -9.80 7.43
C ALA A 242 6.19 -10.22 6.14
N GLU A 243 7.28 -9.54 5.78
CA GLU A 243 8.14 -9.96 4.66
C GLU A 243 8.69 -11.38 4.87
N GLU A 244 9.26 -11.68 6.04
CA GLU A 244 9.80 -13.02 6.31
C GLU A 244 8.70 -14.10 6.31
N LEU A 245 7.52 -13.79 6.86
CA LEU A 245 6.35 -14.67 6.78
C LEU A 245 5.89 -14.89 5.34
N SER A 246 5.89 -13.85 4.51
CA SER A 246 5.51 -13.93 3.10
C SER A 246 6.44 -14.86 2.31
N ARG A 247 7.73 -14.94 2.67
CA ARG A 247 8.74 -15.77 1.99
C ARG A 247 8.56 -17.27 2.27
N VAL A 248 7.98 -17.61 3.42
CA VAL A 248 7.71 -19.01 3.82
C VAL A 248 6.27 -19.43 3.58
N ALA A 249 5.38 -18.49 3.25
CA ALA A 249 4.00 -18.76 2.89
C ALA A 249 3.90 -19.64 1.62
N ALA A 250 2.89 -20.51 1.58
CA ALA A 250 2.63 -21.35 0.41
C ALA A 250 2.34 -20.52 -0.85
N ASP A 251 1.69 -19.37 -0.68
CA ASP A 251 1.45 -18.37 -1.72
C ASP A 251 1.86 -16.98 -1.20
N SER A 252 3.10 -16.59 -1.52
CA SER A 252 3.67 -15.30 -1.16
C SER A 252 2.90 -14.12 -1.79
N SER A 253 2.37 -14.27 -3.00
CA SER A 253 1.66 -13.18 -3.68
C SER A 253 0.32 -12.91 -3.02
N ARG A 254 -0.40 -13.98 -2.65
CA ARG A 254 -1.64 -13.87 -1.88
C ARG A 254 -1.40 -13.29 -0.49
N PHE A 255 -0.36 -13.72 0.21
CA PHE A 255 -0.01 -13.17 1.52
C PHE A 255 0.18 -11.64 1.47
N VAL A 256 0.90 -11.13 0.47
CA VAL A 256 1.11 -9.68 0.29
C VAL A 256 -0.20 -8.97 -0.03
N ALA A 257 -1.07 -9.56 -0.85
CA ALA A 257 -2.39 -8.98 -1.15
C ALA A 257 -3.27 -8.90 0.12
N ASP A 258 -3.32 -9.98 0.89
CA ASP A 258 -4.05 -10.05 2.17
C ASP A 258 -3.51 -9.05 3.18
N PHE A 259 -2.18 -8.88 3.26
CA PHE A 259 -1.52 -7.89 4.12
C PHE A 259 -2.03 -6.48 3.82
N TRP A 260 -1.95 -6.05 2.55
CA TRP A 260 -2.38 -4.70 2.19
C TRP A 260 -3.89 -4.52 2.33
N ARG A 261 -4.70 -5.53 2.02
CA ARG A 261 -6.15 -5.46 2.18
C ARG A 261 -6.58 -5.34 3.63
N ARG A 262 -5.95 -6.04 4.56
CA ARG A 262 -6.25 -5.93 5.99
C ARG A 262 -5.88 -4.56 6.59
N LEU A 263 -4.99 -3.81 5.94
CA LEU A 263 -4.59 -2.46 6.33
C LEU A 263 -5.34 -1.34 5.59
N ASP A 264 -6.26 -1.73 4.70
CA ASP A 264 -7.05 -0.81 3.88
C ASP A 264 -8.14 -0.17 4.73
N PRO A 265 -8.15 1.17 4.90
CA PRO A 265 -9.13 1.85 5.74
C PRO A 265 -10.50 2.00 5.05
N THR A 266 -10.60 1.68 3.76
CA THR A 266 -11.81 1.79 2.93
C THR A 266 -12.23 0.41 2.43
N PRO A 267 -12.70 -0.49 3.32
CA PRO A 267 -12.96 -1.89 3.00
C PRO A 267 -14.11 -2.09 2.00
N SER A 268 -14.99 -1.10 1.84
CA SER A 268 -16.04 -1.11 0.82
C SER A 268 -15.56 -0.63 -0.55
N ASP A 269 -14.33 -0.11 -0.68
CA ASP A 269 -13.76 0.28 -1.98
C ASP A 269 -12.97 -0.90 -2.59
N PRO A 270 -13.26 -1.30 -3.84
CA PRO A 270 -12.42 -2.27 -4.53
C PRO A 270 -10.97 -1.80 -4.74
N ILE A 271 -10.67 -0.52 -4.69
CA ILE A 271 -9.33 0.05 -4.78
C ILE A 271 -8.72 0.10 -3.38
N ASN A 272 -7.50 -0.43 -3.24
CA ASN A 272 -6.80 -0.39 -1.96
C ASN A 272 -6.05 0.93 -1.78
N HIS A 273 -6.63 1.84 -1.00
CA HIS A 273 -6.10 3.20 -0.83
C HIS A 273 -4.75 3.19 -0.11
N ARG A 274 -4.57 2.27 0.85
CA ARG A 274 -3.31 2.09 1.58
C ARG A 274 -2.16 1.68 0.64
N LEU A 275 -2.43 0.78 -0.30
CA LEU A 275 -1.47 0.30 -1.29
C LEU A 275 -1.12 1.41 -2.29
N LEU A 276 -2.10 2.19 -2.74
CA LEU A 276 -1.85 3.34 -3.61
C LEU A 276 -0.94 4.37 -2.93
N GLU A 277 -1.20 4.67 -1.65
CA GLU A 277 -0.34 5.54 -0.86
C GLU A 277 1.09 5.01 -0.78
N HIS A 278 1.26 3.70 -0.52
CA HIS A 278 2.58 3.06 -0.51
C HIS A 278 3.32 3.23 -1.84
N TRP A 279 2.63 2.97 -2.96
CA TRP A 279 3.19 3.16 -4.30
C TRP A 279 3.55 4.62 -4.57
N GLY A 280 2.70 5.56 -4.17
CA GLY A 280 2.96 6.99 -4.23
C GLY A 280 4.23 7.38 -3.46
N ARG A 281 4.42 6.84 -2.26
CA ARG A 281 5.62 7.08 -1.45
C ARG A 281 6.89 6.51 -2.10
N LEU A 282 6.83 5.36 -2.76
CA LEU A 282 7.98 4.80 -3.51
C LEU A 282 8.38 5.70 -4.68
N VAL A 283 7.41 6.17 -5.47
CA VAL A 283 7.66 7.10 -6.58
C VAL A 283 8.22 8.42 -6.07
N THR A 284 7.63 8.97 -5.00
CA THR A 284 8.10 10.18 -4.33
C THR A 284 9.54 10.02 -3.85
N ALA A 285 9.87 8.89 -3.21
CA ALA A 285 11.23 8.59 -2.78
C ALA A 285 12.22 8.59 -3.96
N GLU A 286 11.87 7.96 -5.09
CA GLU A 286 12.70 7.97 -6.30
C GLU A 286 12.96 9.38 -6.81
N LEU A 287 11.91 10.20 -6.95
CA LEU A 287 12.01 11.55 -7.49
C LEU A 287 12.93 12.43 -6.62
N LEU A 288 12.75 12.37 -5.30
CA LEU A 288 13.45 13.22 -4.33
C LEU A 288 14.87 12.73 -3.99
N PHE A 289 15.06 11.41 -3.85
CA PHE A 289 16.25 10.88 -3.18
C PHE A 289 17.16 10.00 -4.02
N SER A 290 16.80 9.62 -5.24
CA SER A 290 17.66 8.78 -6.06
C SER A 290 18.95 9.49 -6.49
N LYS A 291 20.02 8.73 -6.74
CA LYS A 291 21.36 9.24 -7.10
C LYS A 291 21.80 8.68 -8.44
N GLU A 292 21.71 9.52 -9.48
CA GLU A 292 22.00 9.12 -10.86
C GLU A 292 23.46 8.69 -11.06
N ASP A 293 24.41 9.38 -10.42
CA ASP A 293 25.84 9.09 -10.60
C ASP A 293 26.29 7.76 -9.98
N ARG A 294 25.44 7.16 -9.13
CA ARG A 294 25.71 5.91 -8.42
C ARG A 294 24.70 4.81 -8.68
N LYS A 295 23.64 5.08 -9.43
CA LYS A 295 22.53 4.13 -9.65
C LYS A 295 21.94 3.64 -8.33
N ILE A 296 21.72 4.57 -7.40
CA ILE A 296 21.04 4.28 -6.13
C ILE A 296 19.61 4.77 -6.27
N HIS A 297 18.64 3.88 -6.08
CA HIS A 297 17.23 4.25 -6.08
C HIS A 297 16.84 5.05 -4.84
N GLY A 298 15.78 5.84 -4.94
CA GLY A 298 15.32 6.67 -3.83
C GLY A 298 14.93 5.86 -2.60
N TRP A 299 14.23 4.75 -2.81
CA TRP A 299 13.86 3.78 -1.76
C TRP A 299 15.04 2.97 -1.21
N GLU A 300 16.22 3.02 -1.84
CA GLU A 300 17.46 2.42 -1.30
C GLU A 300 18.27 3.44 -0.49
N HIS A 301 17.93 4.72 -0.60
CA HIS A 301 18.60 5.80 0.11
C HIS A 301 17.90 6.05 1.45
N ALA A 302 18.67 6.17 2.54
CA ALA A 302 18.12 6.18 3.90
C ALA A 302 17.02 7.24 4.15
N PRO A 303 17.09 8.48 3.62
CA PRO A 303 15.97 9.42 3.71
C PRO A 303 14.71 8.95 2.98
N GLY A 304 14.86 8.33 1.81
CA GLY A 304 13.73 7.80 1.05
C GLY A 304 13.08 6.58 1.72
N GLN A 305 13.86 5.72 2.36
CA GLN A 305 13.32 4.62 3.19
C GLN A 305 12.44 5.13 4.33
N ILE A 306 12.84 6.24 4.96
CA ILE A 306 12.04 6.88 6.01
C ILE A 306 10.77 7.52 5.45
N LEU A 307 10.85 8.12 4.26
CA LEU A 307 9.68 8.64 3.55
C LEU A 307 8.68 7.53 3.23
N VAL A 308 9.14 6.35 2.79
CA VAL A 308 8.25 5.21 2.52
C VAL A 308 7.50 4.77 3.77
N LYS A 309 8.17 4.77 4.93
CA LYS A 309 7.58 4.36 6.21
C LYS A 309 6.59 5.35 6.79
N TYR A 310 6.87 6.65 6.70
CA TYR A 310 6.17 7.68 7.47
C TYR A 310 5.53 8.78 6.61
N GLY A 311 5.67 8.71 5.29
CA GLY A 311 5.14 9.71 4.38
C GLY A 311 6.03 10.92 4.23
N LEU A 312 5.47 11.98 3.65
CA LEU A 312 6.15 13.26 3.53
C LEU A 312 6.36 13.87 4.93
N PRO A 313 7.55 14.42 5.21
CA PRO A 313 7.80 15.05 6.48
C PRO A 313 7.18 16.46 6.55
N GLU A 314 6.88 16.88 7.77
CA GLU A 314 6.44 18.25 8.09
C GLU A 314 7.50 19.29 7.70
N ASP A 315 8.77 18.93 7.92
CA ASP A 315 9.92 19.74 7.53
C ASP A 315 11.16 18.89 7.35
N TRP A 316 12.05 19.36 6.49
CA TRP A 316 13.40 18.84 6.35
C TRP A 316 14.44 19.95 6.25
N THR A 317 15.47 19.87 7.08
CA THR A 317 16.54 20.88 7.08
C THR A 317 17.86 20.27 6.66
N TYR A 318 18.49 20.92 5.68
CA TYR A 318 19.86 20.64 5.31
C TYR A 318 20.80 21.48 6.17
N LYS A 319 21.72 20.81 6.87
CA LYS A 319 22.82 21.46 7.59
C LYS A 319 24.11 21.18 6.86
N GLU A 320 24.75 22.26 6.42
CA GLU A 320 26.11 22.20 5.90
C GLU A 320 27.06 21.65 6.97
N GLY A 321 28.09 20.94 6.51
CA GLY A 321 29.17 20.45 7.36
C GLY A 321 30.11 21.53 7.93
N VAL A 322 29.77 22.80 7.75
CA VAL A 322 30.63 23.93 8.13
C VAL A 322 29.83 24.88 9.00
N ASP A 323 30.00 24.77 10.32
CA ASP A 323 29.57 25.83 11.21
C ASP A 323 30.52 27.02 11.06
N ARG A 324 30.16 27.98 10.19
CA ARG A 324 30.93 29.22 9.97
C ARG A 324 31.02 30.09 11.23
N SER A 325 30.22 29.82 12.28
CA SER A 325 30.23 30.57 13.53
C SER A 325 31.30 30.08 14.52
N VAL A 326 31.91 28.92 14.28
CA VAL A 326 32.91 28.33 15.18
C VAL A 326 34.28 28.32 14.50
N TYR A 327 34.99 29.45 14.59
CA TYR A 327 36.43 29.57 14.31
C TYR A 327 37.28 28.82 15.37
N ARG A 328 36.87 27.62 15.79
CA ARG A 328 37.75 26.68 16.50
C ARG A 328 38.14 25.60 15.50
N MET A 329 39.40 25.65 15.05
CA MET A 329 40.04 24.55 14.31
C MET A 329 39.79 23.24 15.07
N GLY A 330 38.89 22.39 14.55
CA GLY A 330 38.67 21.05 15.10
C GLY A 330 37.29 20.41 14.90
N ALA A 331 36.23 21.16 14.62
CA ALA A 331 34.88 20.59 14.50
C ALA A 331 34.30 20.74 13.08
N TYR A 332 34.77 19.91 12.14
CA TYR A 332 34.01 19.67 10.91
C TYR A 332 32.83 18.76 11.27
N SER A 333 31.60 19.26 11.15
CA SER A 333 30.44 18.38 11.12
C SER A 333 30.32 17.80 9.71
N ALA A 334 29.97 16.54 9.55
CA ALA A 334 29.57 16.05 8.23
C ALA A 334 28.23 16.71 7.83
N PRO A 335 27.98 17.00 6.54
CA PRO A 335 26.68 17.45 6.09
C PRO A 335 25.57 16.50 6.56
N SER A 336 24.42 17.06 6.92
CA SER A 336 23.30 16.24 7.38
C SER A 336 21.96 16.76 6.91
N ILE A 337 21.05 15.83 6.61
CA ILE A 337 19.63 16.09 6.44
C ILE A 337 18.95 15.71 7.76
N ARG A 338 18.14 16.63 8.28
CA ARG A 338 17.24 16.37 9.40
C ARG A 338 15.82 16.37 8.86
N VAL A 339 15.05 15.35 9.19
CA VAL A 339 13.66 15.17 8.76
C VAL A 339 12.81 15.08 10.01
N ARG A 340 11.70 15.83 10.07
CA ARG A 340 10.81 15.90 11.24
C ARG A 340 9.41 15.42 10.86
N TYR A 341 8.86 14.57 11.72
CA TYR A 341 7.46 14.13 11.70
C TYR A 341 6.78 14.54 13.01
N GLY A 342 5.46 14.72 12.99
CA GLY A 342 4.67 15.09 14.17
C GLY A 342 4.75 16.57 14.57
N SER A 343 3.99 16.93 15.60
CA SER A 343 3.87 18.31 16.10
C SER A 343 5.11 18.75 16.91
N GLU A 344 5.23 20.05 17.21
CA GLU A 344 6.38 20.59 17.97
C GLU A 344 6.55 19.97 19.36
N ASP A 345 5.45 19.51 19.97
CA ASP A 345 5.46 18.92 21.32
C ASP A 345 5.77 17.42 21.35
N ASN A 346 5.65 16.73 20.20
CA ASN A 346 5.92 15.29 20.03
C ASN A 346 6.67 15.05 18.70
N ASP A 347 7.86 15.65 18.56
CA ASP A 347 8.62 15.60 17.33
C ASP A 347 9.40 14.28 17.17
N LEU A 348 9.13 13.57 16.08
CA LEU A 348 9.97 12.45 15.64
C LEU A 348 10.97 12.96 14.62
N THR A 349 12.20 13.17 15.08
CA THR A 349 13.27 13.71 14.24
C THR A 349 14.28 12.63 13.81
N PHE A 350 14.40 12.38 12.50
CA PHE A 350 15.45 11.58 11.90
C PHE A 350 16.63 12.45 11.45
N ARG A 351 17.85 11.97 11.66
CA ARG A 351 19.07 12.63 11.16
C ARG A 351 19.87 11.67 10.28
N PHE A 352 20.19 12.12 9.08
CA PHE A 352 21.02 11.39 8.13
C PHE A 352 22.31 12.17 7.85
N ILE A 353 23.44 11.47 7.82
CA ILE A 353 24.77 12.09 7.75
C ILE A 353 25.49 11.58 6.50
N ASP A 354 26.10 12.50 5.75
CA ASP A 354 26.99 12.18 4.63
C ASP A 354 28.45 12.21 5.10
N PHE A 355 28.92 11.10 5.67
CA PHE A 355 30.28 10.96 6.18
C PHE A 355 31.36 11.07 5.08
N ALA A 356 31.01 10.74 3.84
CA ALA A 356 31.94 10.71 2.71
C ALA A 356 31.92 12.00 1.88
N MET A 357 31.09 12.98 2.26
CA MET A 357 30.84 14.22 1.49
C MET A 357 30.52 13.95 0.02
N ASN A 358 29.78 12.88 -0.24
CA ASN A 358 29.55 12.33 -1.55
C ASN A 358 28.07 12.39 -1.96
N GLY A 359 27.17 12.82 -1.07
CA GLY A 359 25.71 12.91 -1.28
C GLY A 359 24.92 11.68 -0.85
N ILE A 360 25.59 10.62 -0.35
CA ILE A 360 24.93 9.47 0.28
C ILE A 360 24.78 9.79 1.76
N TYR A 361 23.54 9.94 2.19
CA TYR A 361 23.19 10.13 3.58
C TYR A 361 22.83 8.78 4.19
N VAL A 362 23.45 8.47 5.32
CA VAL A 362 23.17 7.25 6.08
C VAL A 362 22.67 7.60 7.47
N ARG A 363 21.90 6.71 8.10
CA ARG A 363 21.56 6.85 9.51
C ARG A 363 22.84 6.59 10.33
N PRO A 364 23.25 7.50 11.23
CA PRO A 364 24.45 7.31 12.03
C PRO A 364 24.27 6.11 12.98
N PRO A 365 25.27 5.23 13.11
CA PRO A 365 25.16 3.99 13.90
C PRO A 365 25.26 4.17 15.42
N THR A 366 25.30 5.40 15.96
CA THR A 366 25.64 5.63 17.38
C THR A 366 24.49 6.20 18.20
N ALA A 367 24.25 5.52 19.33
CA ALA A 367 23.21 5.71 20.35
C ALA A 367 21.80 5.51 19.81
N ILE A 368 21.11 4.46 20.29
CA ILE A 368 19.67 4.27 20.12
C ILE A 368 19.00 5.61 20.44
N SER A 369 18.50 6.27 19.41
CA SER A 369 17.77 7.52 19.56
C SER A 369 16.30 7.21 19.88
N GLY A 370 15.54 8.21 20.34
CA GLY A 370 14.09 8.07 20.45
C GLY A 370 13.46 7.66 19.10
N ALA A 371 14.03 8.12 17.98
CA ALA A 371 13.58 7.73 16.66
C ALA A 371 13.87 6.27 16.30
N ASP A 372 14.97 5.68 16.79
CA ASP A 372 15.24 4.26 16.57
C ASP A 372 14.31 3.37 17.39
N ILE A 373 13.97 3.78 18.62
CA ILE A 373 12.95 3.10 19.44
C ILE A 373 11.58 3.21 18.75
N PHE A 374 11.24 4.40 18.23
CA PHE A 374 9.99 4.62 17.51
C PHE A 374 9.90 3.75 16.27
N VAL A 375 10.96 3.62 15.46
CA VAL A 375 10.94 2.74 14.28
C VAL A 375 10.71 1.28 14.64
N VAL A 376 11.14 0.84 15.81
CA VAL A 376 10.87 -0.52 16.29
C VAL A 376 9.44 -0.65 16.82
N ALA A 377 8.93 0.35 17.54
CA ALA A 377 7.59 0.33 18.13
C ALA A 377 6.47 0.63 17.12
N THR A 378 6.77 1.42 16.10
CA THR A 378 5.85 1.93 15.07
C THR A 378 6.59 1.85 13.73
N PRO A 379 6.61 0.68 13.09
CA PRO A 379 7.45 0.41 11.93
C PRO A 379 7.07 1.23 10.69
N HIS A 380 5.81 1.67 10.61
CA HIS A 380 5.27 2.57 9.60
C HIS A 380 4.07 3.36 10.15
N VAL A 381 3.76 4.49 9.52
CA VAL A 381 2.55 5.29 9.74
C VAL A 381 2.01 5.68 8.38
N TYR A 382 0.72 5.43 8.17
CA TYR A 382 -0.01 5.83 6.97
C TYR A 382 -1.21 6.66 7.38
N GLU A 383 -1.55 7.63 6.54
CA GLU A 383 -2.69 8.53 6.78
C GLU A 383 -3.92 7.95 6.11
N ASP A 384 -5.09 8.12 6.73
CA ASP A 384 -6.32 7.68 6.10
C ASP A 384 -6.72 8.68 5.00
N PRO A 385 -7.38 8.21 3.92
CA PRO A 385 -7.77 9.06 2.80
C PRO A 385 -9.00 9.93 3.11
N PHE A 386 -9.34 10.09 4.38
CA PHE A 386 -10.52 10.76 4.88
C PHE A 386 -10.20 11.44 6.22
N ASP A 387 -10.93 12.52 6.54
CA ASP A 387 -10.70 13.35 7.73
C ASP A 387 -11.65 12.97 8.88
N GLU A 388 -12.69 12.18 8.59
CA GLU A 388 -13.71 11.78 9.54
C GLU A 388 -13.10 10.97 10.70
N PRO A 389 -13.49 11.24 11.96
CA PRO A 389 -13.07 10.43 13.09
C PRO A 389 -13.50 8.96 12.94
N ILE A 390 -12.57 8.04 13.17
CA ILE A 390 -12.87 6.60 13.18
C ILE A 390 -13.75 6.26 14.38
N ARG A 391 -14.82 5.51 14.13
CA ARG A 391 -15.80 5.00 15.10
C ARG A 391 -15.78 3.48 15.10
N GLU A 392 -16.26 2.88 16.19
CA GLU A 392 -16.49 1.45 16.24
C GLU A 392 -17.91 1.10 15.74
N GLN A 393 -18.06 -0.12 15.23
CA GLN A 393 -19.36 -0.71 14.89
C GLN A 393 -19.30 -2.19 15.21
N VAL A 394 -20.39 -2.75 15.74
CA VAL A 394 -20.48 -4.18 15.98
C VAL A 394 -21.22 -4.82 14.82
N VAL A 395 -20.67 -5.91 14.29
CA VAL A 395 -21.23 -6.59 13.13
C VAL A 395 -21.38 -8.07 13.42
N GLU A 396 -22.53 -8.61 13.03
CA GLU A 396 -22.81 -10.03 13.02
C GLU A 396 -23.24 -10.44 11.61
N LEU A 397 -22.73 -11.58 11.15
CA LEU A 397 -23.13 -12.16 9.88
C LEU A 397 -23.62 -13.59 10.14
N LEU A 398 -24.90 -13.83 9.86
CA LEU A 398 -25.57 -15.10 10.05
C LEU A 398 -25.86 -15.76 8.70
N ARG A 399 -25.65 -17.07 8.64
CA ARG A 399 -25.95 -17.89 7.46
C ARG A 399 -27.22 -18.71 7.67
N PHE A 400 -28.12 -18.57 6.70
CA PHE A 400 -29.32 -19.38 6.56
C PHE A 400 -29.16 -20.26 5.33
N VAL A 401 -29.32 -21.58 5.49
CA VAL A 401 -28.96 -22.58 4.47
C VAL A 401 -30.21 -23.03 3.74
N ASN A 402 -30.21 -23.09 2.41
CA ASN A 402 -31.23 -23.88 1.71
C ASN A 402 -30.58 -25.18 1.22
N PRO A 403 -30.99 -26.38 1.67
CA PRO A 403 -30.39 -27.64 1.22
C PRO A 403 -30.66 -27.93 -0.27
N GLU A 404 -31.69 -27.32 -0.87
CA GLU A 404 -32.02 -27.46 -2.30
C GLU A 404 -31.53 -26.29 -3.18
N GLY A 405 -30.86 -25.27 -2.62
CA GLY A 405 -30.49 -24.06 -3.36
C GLY A 405 -29.37 -23.22 -2.72
N GLU A 406 -29.20 -21.99 -3.19
CA GLU A 406 -28.31 -21.02 -2.53
C GLU A 406 -29.08 -20.42 -1.33
N GLY A 407 -28.46 -20.39 -0.15
CA GLY A 407 -29.08 -19.92 1.10
C GLY A 407 -29.33 -18.40 1.14
N ARG A 408 -29.18 -17.78 2.30
CA ARG A 408 -29.02 -16.32 2.41
C ARG A 408 -28.04 -15.96 3.52
N LEU A 409 -27.38 -14.82 3.36
CA LEU A 409 -26.60 -14.21 4.41
C LEU A 409 -27.39 -13.05 5.00
N GLU A 410 -27.34 -12.92 6.31
CA GLU A 410 -27.96 -11.84 7.04
C GLU A 410 -26.88 -11.07 7.78
N LEU A 411 -26.77 -9.79 7.46
CA LEU A 411 -25.85 -8.86 8.09
C LEU A 411 -26.61 -8.03 9.10
N SER A 412 -26.16 -8.03 10.34
CA SER A 412 -26.66 -7.15 11.39
C SER A 412 -25.54 -6.24 11.86
N VAL A 413 -25.84 -4.95 12.03
CA VAL A 413 -24.87 -3.93 12.45
C VAL A 413 -25.47 -3.14 13.62
N ALA A 414 -24.69 -2.92 14.67
CA ALA A 414 -25.06 -2.07 15.80
C ALA A 414 -24.10 -0.89 15.91
N LEU A 415 -24.68 0.31 16.00
CA LEU A 415 -23.96 1.55 16.30
C LEU A 415 -24.30 1.99 17.72
N ASP A 416 -23.28 2.01 18.59
CA ASP A 416 -23.46 2.31 20.02
C ASP A 416 -23.32 3.81 20.31
N ALA A 417 -24.13 4.31 21.24
CA ALA A 417 -24.15 5.72 21.64
C ALA A 417 -22.83 6.22 22.25
N SER A 418 -21.99 5.29 22.74
CA SER A 418 -20.66 5.59 23.29
C SER A 418 -19.65 6.01 22.23
N ASP A 419 -19.82 5.55 20.98
CA ASP A 419 -18.97 5.90 19.84
C ASP A 419 -19.67 6.82 18.84
N TRP A 420 -20.95 6.60 18.59
CA TRP A 420 -21.80 7.40 17.71
C TRP A 420 -22.73 8.26 18.55
N THR A 421 -22.64 9.58 18.47
CA THR A 421 -23.43 10.44 19.38
C THR A 421 -24.93 10.25 19.19
N ASP A 422 -25.70 10.45 20.26
CA ASP A 422 -27.16 10.37 20.18
C ASP A 422 -27.75 11.30 19.11
N GLU A 423 -27.13 12.45 18.89
CA GLU A 423 -27.49 13.41 17.84
C GLU A 423 -27.40 12.80 16.42
N VAL A 424 -26.43 11.91 16.18
CA VAL A 424 -26.29 11.21 14.89
C VAL A 424 -27.28 10.05 14.81
N LEU A 425 -27.37 9.25 15.88
CA LEU A 425 -28.22 8.06 15.92
C LEU A 425 -29.73 8.38 15.91
N ASP A 426 -30.14 9.60 16.28
CA ASP A 426 -31.52 10.09 16.18
C ASP A 426 -31.88 10.63 14.78
N GLU A 427 -30.91 10.76 13.88
CA GLU A 427 -31.08 11.22 12.49
C GLU A 427 -30.56 10.16 11.50
N PRO A 428 -31.18 8.96 11.45
CA PRO A 428 -30.68 7.82 10.68
C PRO A 428 -30.58 8.08 9.16
N GLU A 429 -31.30 9.06 8.62
CA GLU A 429 -31.13 9.50 7.22
C GLU A 429 -29.74 10.04 6.89
N ARG A 430 -28.95 10.43 7.90
CA ARG A 430 -27.56 10.87 7.74
C ARG A 430 -26.57 9.73 7.64
N LEU A 431 -26.96 8.53 8.05
CA LEU A 431 -26.09 7.37 8.07
C LEU A 431 -26.25 6.58 6.77
N ILE A 432 -25.12 6.24 6.17
CA ILE A 432 -25.04 5.35 5.02
C ILE A 432 -24.07 4.22 5.34
N THR A 433 -24.47 2.99 5.08
CA THR A 433 -23.57 1.84 5.08
C THR A 433 -23.32 1.36 3.66
N GLN A 434 -22.06 1.36 3.25
CA GLN A 434 -21.59 0.75 2.02
C GLN A 434 -21.01 -0.62 2.32
N LEU A 435 -21.26 -1.56 1.42
CA LEU A 435 -20.82 -2.94 1.55
C LEU A 435 -20.21 -3.40 0.23
N ALA A 436 -19.06 -4.04 0.30
CA ALA A 436 -18.44 -4.76 -0.82
C ALA A 436 -18.22 -6.23 -0.45
N VAL A 437 -18.66 -7.12 -1.33
CA VAL A 437 -18.47 -8.56 -1.20
C VAL A 437 -17.32 -8.98 -2.10
N TYR A 438 -16.31 -9.62 -1.54
CA TYR A 438 -15.16 -10.16 -2.25
C TYR A 438 -15.12 -11.68 -2.12
N ASP A 439 -14.58 -12.34 -3.14
CA ASP A 439 -14.18 -13.73 -2.99
C ASP A 439 -12.87 -13.86 -2.19
N SER A 440 -12.43 -15.10 -1.95
CA SER A 440 -11.18 -15.39 -1.23
C SER A 440 -9.90 -14.87 -1.92
N THR A 441 -9.99 -14.33 -3.15
CA THR A 441 -8.89 -13.72 -3.90
C THR A 441 -9.00 -12.19 -3.99
N TRP A 442 -9.91 -11.58 -3.24
CA TRP A 442 -10.23 -10.14 -3.26
C TRP A 442 -10.85 -9.65 -4.56
N ALA A 443 -11.40 -10.54 -5.39
CA ALA A 443 -12.18 -10.13 -6.56
C ALA A 443 -13.59 -9.72 -6.12
N LEU A 444 -14.00 -8.51 -6.48
CA LEU A 444 -15.31 -7.96 -6.16
C LEU A 444 -16.42 -8.79 -6.83
N GLN A 445 -17.34 -9.30 -6.01
CA GLN A 445 -18.53 -10.05 -6.41
C GLN A 445 -19.78 -9.17 -6.47
N GLY A 446 -19.86 -8.15 -5.61
CA GLY A 446 -20.98 -7.22 -5.56
C GLY A 446 -20.71 -6.08 -4.59
N GLN A 447 -21.46 -4.98 -4.75
CA GLN A 447 -21.39 -3.83 -3.86
C GLN A 447 -22.79 -3.26 -3.70
N GLU A 448 -23.17 -2.90 -2.48
CA GLU A 448 -24.47 -2.32 -2.15
C GLU A 448 -24.32 -1.15 -1.18
N ILE A 449 -25.30 -0.25 -1.21
CA ILE A 449 -25.37 0.93 -0.35
C ILE A 449 -26.73 0.92 0.32
N PHE A 450 -26.73 1.09 1.64
CA PHE A 450 -27.90 1.06 2.49
C PHE A 450 -28.02 2.35 3.30
N ASP A 451 -29.23 2.88 3.40
CA ASP A 451 -29.57 3.92 4.37
C ASP A 451 -30.12 3.31 5.66
N TRP A 452 -30.12 4.10 6.74
CA TRP A 452 -30.56 3.63 8.04
C TRP A 452 -32.01 3.99 8.39
N THR A 453 -32.77 4.61 7.47
CA THR A 453 -34.05 5.28 7.78
C THR A 453 -35.17 4.36 8.27
N SER A 454 -35.08 3.07 7.96
CA SER A 454 -36.06 2.07 8.37
C SER A 454 -35.75 1.39 9.72
N PHE A 455 -34.58 1.65 10.29
CA PHE A 455 -34.10 0.97 11.50
C PHE A 455 -34.39 1.76 12.77
N VAL A 456 -34.36 1.04 13.90
CA VAL A 456 -34.75 1.55 15.21
C VAL A 456 -33.64 1.33 16.23
N ARG A 457 -33.72 2.06 17.34
CA ARG A 457 -32.87 1.85 18.50
C ARG A 457 -33.39 0.71 19.39
N ASP A 458 -32.48 -0.03 20.01
CA ASP A 458 -32.82 -0.96 21.10
C ASP A 458 -32.95 -0.24 22.47
N GLU A 459 -33.28 -1.00 23.52
CA GLU A 459 -33.38 -0.48 24.89
C GLU A 459 -32.05 0.09 25.44
N ASP A 460 -30.92 -0.33 24.86
CA ASP A 460 -29.58 0.16 25.19
C ASP A 460 -29.22 1.46 24.43
N GLY A 461 -30.08 1.90 23.51
CA GLY A 461 -29.90 3.10 22.71
C GLY A 461 -29.05 2.87 21.45
N ARG A 462 -28.70 1.62 21.11
CA ARG A 462 -27.93 1.29 19.91
C ARG A 462 -28.85 1.31 18.70
N LEU A 463 -28.42 1.91 17.59
CA LEU A 463 -29.15 1.84 16.32
C LEU A 463 -28.80 0.52 15.61
N LEU A 464 -29.81 -0.25 15.20
CA LEU A 464 -29.61 -1.63 14.71
C LEU A 464 -29.99 -1.79 13.23
N GLY A 465 -29.00 -1.92 12.35
CA GLY A 465 -29.19 -2.22 10.93
C GLY A 465 -29.30 -3.73 10.69
N ARG A 466 -30.14 -4.13 9.72
CA ARG A 466 -30.26 -5.52 9.26
C ARG A 466 -30.49 -5.58 7.76
N TRP A 467 -29.63 -6.30 7.06
CA TRP A 467 -29.68 -6.45 5.61
C TRP A 467 -29.46 -7.90 5.18
N PHE A 468 -29.90 -8.22 3.96
CA PHE A 468 -29.70 -9.53 3.36
C PHE A 468 -28.74 -9.42 2.20
N LEU A 469 -27.72 -10.27 2.21
CA LEU A 469 -26.73 -10.33 1.15
C LEU A 469 -26.97 -11.57 0.28
N PRO A 470 -26.54 -11.55 -0.97
CA PRO A 470 -26.56 -12.73 -1.82
C PRO A 470 -25.87 -13.91 -1.13
N PRO A 471 -26.39 -15.13 -1.32
CA PRO A 471 -25.73 -16.32 -0.80
C PRO A 471 -24.38 -16.58 -1.45
N ALA A 472 -23.55 -17.36 -0.75
CA ALA A 472 -22.29 -17.83 -1.29
C ALA A 472 -21.90 -19.20 -0.75
N ALA A 473 -21.58 -20.11 -1.67
CA ALA A 473 -21.13 -21.45 -1.34
C ALA A 473 -19.66 -21.49 -0.87
N ASP A 474 -18.81 -20.65 -1.45
CA ASP A 474 -17.39 -20.55 -1.12
C ASP A 474 -17.12 -19.49 -0.04
N SER A 475 -15.86 -19.40 0.41
CA SER A 475 -15.44 -18.36 1.35
C SER A 475 -15.49 -16.97 0.72
N LEU A 476 -16.02 -16.01 1.47
CA LEU A 476 -16.09 -14.61 1.08
C LEU A 476 -15.44 -13.72 2.13
N VAL A 477 -15.16 -12.48 1.74
CA VAL A 477 -14.87 -11.39 2.65
C VAL A 477 -15.85 -10.27 2.38
N VAL A 478 -16.47 -9.74 3.43
CA VAL A 478 -17.39 -8.60 3.35
C VAL A 478 -16.68 -7.39 3.93
N GLY A 479 -16.41 -6.39 3.10
CA GLY A 479 -15.96 -5.08 3.55
C GLY A 479 -17.15 -4.18 3.82
N LEU A 480 -17.19 -3.58 5.01
CA LEU A 480 -18.29 -2.74 5.47
C LEU A 480 -17.77 -1.38 5.89
N GLU A 481 -18.43 -0.32 5.44
CA GLU A 481 -18.15 1.05 5.84
C GLU A 481 -19.45 1.78 6.18
N THR A 482 -19.55 2.34 7.38
CA THR A 482 -20.67 3.18 7.81
C THR A 482 -20.17 4.61 7.99
N THR A 483 -20.82 5.57 7.36
CA THR A 483 -20.38 6.98 7.33
C THR A 483 -21.56 7.90 7.66
N ASP A 484 -21.32 8.88 8.54
CA ASP A 484 -22.19 10.03 8.72
C ASP A 484 -21.93 11.06 7.62
N LEU A 485 -22.97 11.42 6.87
CA LEU A 485 -22.90 12.37 5.76
C LEU A 485 -22.44 13.78 6.16
N ASP A 486 -22.55 14.15 7.43
CA ASP A 486 -22.02 15.41 7.96
C ASP A 486 -20.53 15.35 8.37
N GLY A 487 -19.89 14.18 8.20
CA GLY A 487 -18.46 13.98 8.42
C GLY A 487 -18.05 13.82 9.89
N THR A 488 -19.00 13.54 10.79
CA THR A 488 -18.69 13.44 12.23
C THR A 488 -18.18 12.06 12.66
N GLY A 489 -18.28 11.06 11.80
CA GLY A 489 -17.81 9.71 12.09
C GLY A 489 -17.86 8.75 10.91
N ARG A 490 -16.92 7.81 10.90
CA ARG A 490 -16.83 6.70 9.96
C ARG A 490 -16.41 5.43 10.71
N ALA A 491 -17.07 4.31 10.48
CA ALA A 491 -16.60 3.00 10.91
C ALA A 491 -16.34 2.11 9.70
N ALA A 492 -15.28 1.32 9.76
CA ALA A 492 -14.91 0.42 8.67
C ALA A 492 -14.38 -0.90 9.22
N MET A 493 -14.80 -2.04 8.63
CA MET A 493 -14.24 -3.35 8.96
C MET A 493 -14.39 -4.37 7.83
N PHE A 494 -13.66 -5.48 7.96
CA PHE A 494 -13.87 -6.68 7.18
C PHE A 494 -14.47 -7.80 8.04
N VAL A 495 -15.38 -8.56 7.44
CA VAL A 495 -15.97 -9.79 8.02
C VAL A 495 -15.63 -10.96 7.10
N GLU A 496 -14.89 -11.93 7.59
CA GLU A 496 -14.60 -13.17 6.85
C GLU A 496 -15.78 -14.14 6.99
N VAL A 497 -16.27 -14.64 5.86
CA VAL A 497 -17.34 -15.63 5.80
C VAL A 497 -16.72 -16.96 5.36
N PRO A 498 -16.61 -17.96 6.25
CA PRO A 498 -16.00 -19.24 5.88
C PRO A 498 -16.85 -19.98 4.84
N LYS A 499 -16.19 -20.90 4.14
CA LYS A 499 -16.85 -21.76 3.13
C LYS A 499 -17.99 -22.54 3.79
N GLN A 500 -19.10 -22.65 3.09
CA GLN A 500 -20.21 -23.45 3.57
C GLN A 500 -19.89 -24.95 3.45
N GLU A 501 -19.93 -25.64 4.58
CA GLU A 501 -19.94 -27.11 4.60
C GLU A 501 -21.37 -27.57 4.34
N LEU A 502 -21.60 -28.22 3.19
CA LEU A 502 -22.88 -28.86 2.91
C LEU A 502 -22.96 -30.20 3.66
N PRO A 503 -24.13 -30.59 4.19
CA PRO A 503 -24.33 -31.88 4.81
C PRO A 503 -24.01 -33.01 3.82
N VAL A 504 -23.54 -34.14 4.35
CA VAL A 504 -23.33 -35.35 3.55
C VAL A 504 -24.62 -36.16 3.54
N GLY A 505 -25.29 -36.26 2.39
CA GLY A 505 -26.53 -37.05 2.23
C GLY A 505 -27.80 -36.20 2.37
N SER A 506 -28.87 -36.82 2.87
CA SER A 506 -30.21 -36.19 3.05
C SER A 506 -30.46 -35.72 4.49
N ALA A 507 -29.40 -35.54 5.29
CA ALA A 507 -29.55 -35.20 6.69
C ALA A 507 -30.05 -33.77 6.89
N PRO A 508 -30.87 -33.52 7.93
CA PRO A 508 -31.37 -32.18 8.22
C PRO A 508 -30.22 -31.23 8.57
N THR A 509 -30.40 -29.96 8.25
CA THR A 509 -29.46 -28.89 8.56
C THR A 509 -30.13 -27.79 9.37
N ILE A 510 -29.32 -27.05 10.12
CA ILE A 510 -29.77 -25.90 10.90
C ILE A 510 -28.95 -24.67 10.48
N SER A 511 -29.60 -23.51 10.41
CA SER A 511 -28.94 -22.22 10.21
C SER A 511 -28.01 -21.87 11.37
N ASP A 512 -27.27 -20.77 11.23
CA ASP A 512 -26.73 -20.11 12.42
C ASP A 512 -27.86 -19.71 13.39
N LEU A 513 -27.51 -19.63 14.67
CA LEU A 513 -28.45 -19.25 15.72
C LEU A 513 -28.43 -17.73 15.87
N ALA A 514 -29.53 -17.08 15.51
CA ALA A 514 -29.71 -15.65 15.73
C ALA A 514 -30.01 -15.39 17.20
N LEU A 515 -29.14 -14.66 17.88
CA LEU A 515 -29.41 -14.12 19.21
C LEU A 515 -30.10 -12.77 19.08
N LEU A 516 -31.25 -12.64 19.74
CA LEU A 516 -32.21 -11.57 19.50
C LEU A 516 -32.58 -10.86 20.81
N LYS A 517 -33.04 -9.62 20.70
CA LYS A 517 -33.67 -8.80 21.75
C LYS A 517 -35.09 -8.42 21.32
N ASP A 518 -35.90 -7.97 22.28
CA ASP A 518 -37.25 -7.44 22.04
C ASP A 518 -38.16 -8.32 21.17
N VAL A 519 -38.16 -9.63 21.47
CA VAL A 519 -38.97 -10.61 20.75
C VAL A 519 -40.46 -10.37 21.02
N ASP A 520 -41.23 -10.09 19.97
CA ASP A 520 -42.67 -9.88 20.01
C ASP A 520 -43.40 -10.66 18.89
N PHE A 521 -44.66 -11.03 19.15
CA PHE A 521 -45.53 -11.75 18.20
C PHE A 521 -46.83 -10.97 17.96
N PRO A 522 -46.76 -9.85 17.20
CA PRO A 522 -47.89 -8.98 16.97
C PRO A 522 -48.94 -9.60 16.02
N GLU A 523 -50.14 -9.02 15.97
CA GLU A 523 -51.17 -9.44 15.01
C GLU A 523 -50.69 -9.30 13.54
N ALA A 524 -51.12 -10.23 12.67
CA ALA A 524 -50.56 -10.46 11.33
C ALA A 524 -50.41 -9.24 10.41
N GLY A 525 -51.15 -8.16 10.64
CA GLY A 525 -51.08 -6.92 9.86
C GLY A 525 -49.83 -6.06 10.11
N VAL A 526 -49.14 -6.23 11.24
CA VAL A 526 -47.96 -5.43 11.65
C VAL A 526 -46.64 -6.04 11.15
N LEU A 527 -46.62 -7.35 10.90
CA LEU A 527 -45.41 -8.10 10.50
C LEU A 527 -44.83 -7.66 9.16
N ASN A 528 -45.70 -7.36 8.19
CA ASN A 528 -45.28 -7.16 6.79
C ASN A 528 -44.51 -5.85 6.54
N SER A 529 -44.43 -4.95 7.54
CA SER A 529 -43.75 -3.65 7.41
C SER A 529 -42.49 -3.51 8.27
N SER A 530 -42.16 -4.49 9.12
CA SER A 530 -40.97 -4.41 9.97
C SER A 530 -39.73 -4.97 9.26
N PRO A 531 -38.59 -4.26 9.24
CA PRO A 531 -37.33 -4.82 8.74
C PRO A 531 -36.78 -5.95 9.63
N TYR A 532 -37.33 -6.10 10.83
CA TYR A 532 -36.94 -7.11 11.82
C TYR A 532 -37.92 -8.30 11.89
N ALA A 533 -38.79 -8.46 10.88
CA ALA A 533 -39.68 -9.60 10.83
C ALA A 533 -38.89 -10.92 10.70
N ARG A 534 -39.26 -11.93 11.50
CA ARG A 534 -38.67 -13.27 11.51
C ARG A 534 -39.67 -14.28 12.09
N ALA A 535 -39.79 -15.45 11.46
CA ALA A 535 -40.55 -16.60 11.99
C ALA A 535 -41.95 -16.25 12.55
N GLY A 536 -42.69 -15.37 11.87
CA GLY A 536 -44.04 -14.95 12.29
C GLY A 536 -44.09 -13.94 13.45
N GLY A 537 -42.96 -13.42 13.90
CA GLY A 537 -42.84 -12.34 14.89
C GLY A 537 -41.89 -11.23 14.42
N VAL A 538 -41.51 -10.37 15.36
CA VAL A 538 -40.52 -9.30 15.19
C VAL A 538 -39.51 -9.40 16.33
N ALA A 539 -38.22 -9.26 16.03
CA ALA A 539 -37.17 -9.24 17.06
C ALA A 539 -35.93 -8.51 16.56
N LEU A 540 -35.32 -7.70 17.43
CA LEU A 540 -34.10 -6.96 17.11
C LEU A 540 -32.87 -7.89 17.14
N PRO A 541 -31.93 -7.75 16.19
CA PRO A 541 -30.67 -8.49 16.25
C PRO A 541 -29.83 -8.06 17.46
N ASN A 542 -28.95 -8.95 17.94
CA ASN A 542 -28.03 -8.63 19.04
C ASN A 542 -26.58 -8.93 18.66
N PRO A 543 -25.93 -8.11 17.80
CA PRO A 543 -24.67 -8.48 17.16
C PRO A 543 -23.48 -8.77 18.09
N ASP A 544 -23.47 -8.20 19.30
CA ASP A 544 -22.42 -8.43 20.31
C ASP A 544 -22.72 -9.62 21.24
N HIS A 545 -23.86 -10.28 21.06
CA HIS A 545 -24.35 -11.38 21.89
C HIS A 545 -24.35 -11.06 23.39
N THR A 546 -24.61 -9.80 23.75
CA THR A 546 -24.61 -9.35 25.15
C THR A 546 -26.02 -9.14 25.67
N TYR A 547 -26.27 -9.65 26.88
CA TYR A 547 -27.53 -9.49 27.61
C TYR A 547 -27.27 -8.99 29.04
N LYS A 548 -28.20 -8.23 29.61
CA LYS A 548 -28.17 -7.86 31.03
C LYS A 548 -28.76 -8.97 31.90
N GLU A 549 -28.32 -9.03 33.16
CA GLU A 549 -28.84 -10.02 34.10
C GLU A 549 -30.37 -9.89 34.29
N GLY A 550 -31.09 -10.96 33.94
CA GLY A 550 -32.55 -11.05 33.96
C GLY A 550 -33.26 -10.53 32.71
N GLU A 551 -32.52 -10.07 31.70
CA GLU A 551 -33.03 -9.80 30.36
C GLU A 551 -33.37 -11.13 29.66
N PRO A 552 -34.53 -11.25 29.00
CA PRO A 552 -34.85 -12.45 28.23
C PRO A 552 -33.92 -12.62 27.02
N VAL A 553 -33.44 -13.84 26.79
CA VAL A 553 -32.63 -14.18 25.62
C VAL A 553 -33.54 -14.60 24.47
N GLY A 554 -33.60 -13.79 23.43
CA GLY A 554 -34.26 -14.14 22.18
C GLY A 554 -33.41 -15.09 21.35
N LEU A 555 -34.03 -16.10 20.76
CA LEU A 555 -33.37 -17.08 19.90
C LEU A 555 -34.20 -17.31 18.65
N GLY A 556 -33.56 -17.26 17.48
CA GLY A 556 -34.16 -17.58 16.19
C GLY A 556 -33.27 -18.48 15.34
N PHE A 557 -33.87 -19.44 14.64
CA PHE A 557 -33.15 -20.33 13.73
C PHE A 557 -34.10 -20.97 12.71
N GLU A 558 -33.52 -21.54 11.67
CA GLU A 558 -34.23 -22.29 10.64
C GLU A 558 -33.61 -23.69 10.52
N VAL A 559 -34.48 -24.68 10.30
CA VAL A 559 -34.12 -26.07 10.06
C VAL A 559 -34.60 -26.44 8.67
N TYR A 560 -33.84 -27.24 7.95
CA TYR A 560 -34.10 -27.59 6.57
C TYR A 560 -33.80 -29.06 6.28
N GLY A 561 -34.40 -29.61 5.24
CA GLY A 561 -34.22 -31.00 4.85
C GLY A 561 -34.92 -31.96 5.81
N LEU A 562 -36.01 -31.52 6.44
CA LEU A 562 -36.86 -32.37 7.26
C LEU A 562 -37.75 -33.24 6.37
N GLU A 563 -37.93 -34.50 6.73
CA GLU A 563 -38.83 -35.39 6.00
C GLU A 563 -40.29 -34.94 6.20
N VAL A 564 -41.05 -34.98 5.11
CA VAL A 564 -42.41 -34.45 5.03
C VAL A 564 -43.40 -35.61 4.93
N ASP A 565 -44.47 -35.56 5.71
CA ASP A 565 -45.51 -36.59 5.69
C ASP A 565 -46.45 -36.48 4.47
N GLU A 566 -47.40 -37.42 4.36
CA GLU A 566 -48.38 -37.46 3.26
C GLU A 566 -49.25 -36.19 3.16
N SER A 567 -49.33 -35.38 4.23
CA SER A 567 -50.09 -34.13 4.29
C SER A 567 -49.27 -32.90 3.89
N GLY A 568 -47.96 -33.06 3.67
CA GLY A 568 -47.07 -31.95 3.37
C GLY A 568 -46.52 -31.24 4.61
N GLU A 569 -46.59 -31.86 5.78
CA GLU A 569 -46.10 -31.32 7.06
C GLU A 569 -44.86 -32.06 7.56
N ASN A 570 -43.95 -31.35 8.22
CA ASN A 570 -42.82 -31.93 8.96
C ASN A 570 -43.08 -31.92 10.46
N GLN A 571 -42.43 -32.82 11.19
CA GLN A 571 -42.48 -32.86 12.66
C GLN A 571 -41.06 -32.99 13.21
N ALA A 572 -40.68 -32.08 14.10
CA ALA A 572 -39.37 -32.08 14.74
C ALA A 572 -39.50 -31.98 16.27
N LEU A 573 -38.59 -32.65 16.98
CA LEU A 573 -38.39 -32.48 18.41
C LEU A 573 -37.17 -31.58 18.64
N ILE A 574 -37.37 -30.46 19.30
CA ILE A 574 -36.35 -29.44 19.53
C ILE A 574 -35.93 -29.50 20.99
N ARG A 575 -34.62 -29.58 21.24
CA ARG A 575 -33.99 -29.49 22.55
C ARG A 575 -33.08 -28.27 22.59
N VAL A 576 -33.32 -27.39 23.55
CA VAL A 576 -32.47 -26.24 23.82
C VAL A 576 -31.76 -26.48 25.13
N SER A 577 -30.43 -26.51 25.10
CA SER A 577 -29.57 -26.70 26.27
C SER A 577 -28.72 -25.46 26.53
N LEU A 578 -28.42 -25.21 27.80
CA LEU A 578 -27.62 -24.06 28.24
C LEU A 578 -26.41 -24.54 29.03
N GLN A 579 -25.24 -24.03 28.69
CA GLN A 579 -23.98 -24.33 29.37
C GLN A 579 -23.30 -23.02 29.83
N LYS A 580 -22.67 -23.03 31.00
CA LYS A 580 -21.88 -21.91 31.54
C LYS A 580 -20.39 -22.22 31.43
N GLU A 581 -19.61 -21.24 30.98
CA GLU A 581 -18.16 -21.34 31.04
C GLU A 581 -17.64 -21.18 32.47
N THR A 582 -16.77 -22.09 32.90
CA THR A 582 -16.12 -22.04 34.21
C THR A 582 -14.62 -22.26 34.09
N ARG A 583 -13.85 -21.91 35.15
CA ARG A 583 -12.41 -22.19 35.22
C ARG A 583 -12.03 -23.68 35.04
N ARG A 584 -12.99 -24.60 35.15
CA ARG A 584 -12.79 -26.06 34.99
C ARG A 584 -13.41 -26.61 33.69
N GLY A 585 -13.89 -25.75 32.79
CA GLY A 585 -14.61 -26.13 31.56
C GLY A 585 -16.09 -25.74 31.58
N LEU A 586 -16.88 -26.31 30.67
CA LEU A 586 -18.32 -26.03 30.52
C LEU A 586 -19.16 -26.79 31.55
N PHE A 587 -20.18 -26.12 32.11
CA PHE A 587 -21.10 -26.66 33.11
C PHE A 587 -22.56 -26.46 32.68
N ARG A 588 -23.33 -27.53 32.49
CA ARG A 588 -24.73 -27.47 32.04
C ARG A 588 -25.66 -26.88 33.11
N ILE A 589 -26.57 -26.00 32.70
CA ILE A 589 -27.56 -25.30 33.56
C ILE A 589 -28.94 -25.90 33.36
N LEU A 590 -29.75 -25.94 34.43
CA LEU A 590 -31.13 -26.42 34.36
C LEU A 590 -32.12 -25.35 33.86
N LEU A 591 -32.94 -25.74 32.89
CA LEU A 591 -34.07 -24.98 32.36
C LEU A 591 -35.40 -25.65 32.79
N GLY A 592 -36.40 -24.88 33.27
CA GLY A 592 -37.77 -25.37 33.51
C GLY A 592 -38.12 -25.94 34.91
N SER A 593 -39.43 -26.13 35.16
CA SER A 593 -40.04 -26.40 36.48
C SER A 593 -40.59 -27.83 36.69
N GLY A 594 -40.06 -28.86 36.01
CA GLY A 594 -40.56 -30.23 36.19
C GLY A 594 -39.72 -31.34 35.54
N LYS A 595 -39.21 -32.24 36.40
CA LYS A 595 -38.76 -33.65 36.23
C LYS A 595 -37.97 -34.14 34.99
N SER A 596 -37.48 -33.28 34.12
CA SER A 596 -36.36 -33.62 33.22
C SER A 596 -35.31 -32.51 33.27
N GLU A 597 -34.06 -32.95 33.45
CA GLU A 597 -32.89 -32.15 33.79
C GLU A 597 -32.41 -31.29 32.61
N GLY A 598 -31.95 -30.06 32.85
CA GLY A 598 -31.00 -29.36 31.96
C GLY A 598 -31.53 -28.61 30.72
N GLU A 599 -32.70 -28.95 30.20
CA GLU A 599 -33.04 -28.64 28.80
C GLU A 599 -34.51 -28.22 28.62
N LEU A 600 -34.77 -27.27 27.71
CA LEU A 600 -36.12 -26.97 27.22
C LEU A 600 -36.40 -27.87 26.01
N VAL A 601 -37.44 -28.69 26.10
CA VAL A 601 -37.80 -29.66 25.04
C VAL A 601 -39.24 -29.44 24.60
N PHE A 602 -39.46 -29.29 23.29
CA PHE A 602 -40.79 -29.14 22.71
C PHE A 602 -40.87 -29.69 21.28
N GLU A 603 -42.07 -30.02 20.84
CA GLU A 603 -42.35 -30.46 19.48
C GLU A 603 -42.81 -29.27 18.64
N ALA A 604 -42.38 -29.23 17.38
CA ALA A 604 -42.75 -28.23 16.42
C ALA A 604 -43.16 -28.88 15.09
N THR A 605 -44.11 -28.25 14.40
CA THR A 605 -44.65 -28.69 13.12
C THR A 605 -44.53 -27.55 12.12
N GLY A 606 -44.02 -27.86 10.93
CA GLY A 606 -43.89 -26.91 9.83
C GLY A 606 -44.55 -27.43 8.56
N SER A 607 -44.79 -26.55 7.60
CA SER A 607 -45.21 -26.95 6.25
C SER A 607 -44.00 -27.07 5.33
N GLY A 608 -43.97 -28.10 4.49
CA GLY A 608 -42.82 -28.38 3.63
C GLY A 608 -41.65 -29.01 4.41
N ASP A 609 -40.45 -28.92 3.85
CA ASP A 609 -39.22 -29.55 4.35
C ASP A 609 -38.40 -28.64 5.30
N SER A 610 -38.96 -27.48 5.66
CA SER A 610 -38.29 -26.49 6.50
C SER A 610 -39.16 -26.06 7.68
N LEU A 611 -38.48 -25.59 8.72
CA LEU A 611 -39.09 -25.14 9.97
C LEU A 611 -38.35 -23.90 10.47
N SER A 612 -39.07 -22.79 10.64
CA SER A 612 -38.52 -21.57 11.26
C SER A 612 -39.03 -21.44 12.68
N GLN A 613 -38.14 -21.18 13.63
CA GLN A 613 -38.49 -20.99 15.04
C GLN A 613 -37.92 -19.68 15.56
N MET A 614 -38.69 -19.03 16.43
CA MET A 614 -38.25 -17.91 17.22
C MET A 614 -38.96 -17.94 18.57
N PHE A 615 -38.25 -17.67 19.65
CA PHE A 615 -38.82 -17.58 20.99
C PHE A 615 -37.93 -16.76 21.93
N SER A 616 -38.50 -16.39 23.08
CA SER A 616 -37.84 -15.65 24.14
C SER A 616 -37.67 -16.52 25.39
N LEU A 617 -36.46 -16.59 25.91
CA LEU A 617 -36.09 -17.43 27.05
C LEU A 617 -35.79 -16.56 28.28
N ALA A 618 -36.61 -16.67 29.31
CA ALA A 618 -36.30 -16.11 30.62
C ALA A 618 -35.33 -17.06 31.37
N LEU A 619 -34.03 -16.81 31.24
CA LEU A 619 -32.98 -17.67 31.78
C LEU A 619 -32.56 -17.21 33.19
N PRO A 620 -32.42 -18.12 34.18
CA PRO A 620 -31.93 -17.78 35.52
C PRO A 620 -30.39 -17.72 35.53
N VAL A 621 -29.82 -16.82 34.73
CA VAL A 621 -28.37 -16.67 34.53
C VAL A 621 -27.83 -15.41 35.20
N GLU A 622 -26.68 -15.55 35.87
CA GLU A 622 -25.91 -14.43 36.42
C GLU A 622 -24.84 -13.98 35.41
N LYS A 623 -24.07 -12.93 35.75
CA LYS A 623 -22.91 -12.51 34.96
C LYS A 623 -21.99 -13.69 34.56
N GLY A 624 -21.59 -13.74 33.29
CA GLY A 624 -20.62 -14.70 32.74
C GLY A 624 -20.88 -15.07 31.28
N THR A 625 -20.05 -15.96 30.76
CA THR A 625 -20.13 -16.49 29.39
C THR A 625 -20.91 -17.79 29.36
N TYR A 626 -21.81 -17.91 28.40
CA TYR A 626 -22.72 -19.03 28.24
C TYR A 626 -22.75 -19.51 26.79
N TYR A 627 -23.14 -20.76 26.62
CA TYR A 627 -23.31 -21.42 25.33
C TYR A 627 -24.73 -21.98 25.27
N LEU A 628 -25.45 -21.59 24.24
CA LEU A 628 -26.78 -22.09 23.94
C LEU A 628 -26.67 -23.09 22.79
N GLU A 629 -27.11 -24.31 23.02
CA GLU A 629 -27.12 -25.38 22.03
C GLU A 629 -28.56 -25.70 21.65
N VAL A 630 -28.84 -25.72 20.35
CA VAL A 630 -30.10 -26.19 19.77
C VAL A 630 -29.83 -27.51 19.08
N GLU A 631 -30.48 -28.58 19.55
CA GLU A 631 -30.54 -29.87 18.88
C GLU A 631 -31.94 -30.08 18.31
N VAL A 632 -32.01 -30.55 17.06
CA VAL A 632 -33.26 -30.83 16.35
C VAL A 632 -33.24 -32.26 15.87
N GLU A 633 -34.26 -33.03 16.26
CA GLU A 633 -34.51 -34.40 15.84
C GLU A 633 -35.69 -34.43 14.86
N ASP A 634 -35.46 -34.88 13.62
CA ASP A 634 -36.53 -35.17 12.67
C ASP A 634 -37.30 -36.42 13.16
N ARG A 635 -38.60 -36.29 13.41
CA ARG A 635 -39.42 -37.38 13.96
C ARG A 635 -39.67 -38.51 12.98
N ALA A 636 -39.64 -38.23 11.68
CA ALA A 636 -39.90 -39.24 10.66
C ALA A 636 -38.67 -40.12 10.40
N THR A 637 -37.48 -39.52 10.40
CA THR A 637 -36.22 -40.23 10.12
C THR A 637 -35.46 -40.64 11.39
N GLY A 638 -35.63 -39.91 12.49
CA GLY A 638 -34.83 -40.03 13.71
C GLY A 638 -33.44 -39.39 13.61
N GLU A 639 -33.13 -38.70 12.51
CA GLU A 639 -31.86 -37.99 12.33
C GLU A 639 -31.82 -36.72 13.19
N THR A 640 -30.61 -36.35 13.63
CA THR A 640 -30.41 -35.21 14.53
C THR A 640 -29.36 -34.26 13.98
N VAL A 641 -29.57 -32.97 14.20
CA VAL A 641 -28.60 -31.91 13.91
C VAL A 641 -28.53 -30.96 15.10
N SER A 642 -27.35 -30.42 15.40
CA SER A 642 -27.21 -29.40 16.44
C SER A 642 -26.35 -28.21 16.02
N ARG A 643 -26.60 -27.08 16.67
CA ARG A 643 -25.80 -25.85 16.56
C ARG A 643 -25.65 -25.24 17.94
N GLU A 644 -24.48 -24.64 18.18
CA GLU A 644 -24.19 -23.93 19.43
C GLU A 644 -23.81 -22.48 19.12
N GLN A 645 -24.21 -21.57 20.00
CA GLN A 645 -23.85 -20.15 19.95
C GLN A 645 -23.51 -19.63 21.35
N ALA A 646 -22.42 -18.89 21.45
CA ALA A 646 -21.99 -18.27 22.70
C ALA A 646 -22.65 -16.90 22.91
N PHE A 647 -22.83 -16.50 24.17
CA PHE A 647 -23.28 -15.16 24.55
C PHE A 647 -22.74 -14.76 25.93
N GLU A 648 -22.70 -13.46 26.19
CA GLU A 648 -22.28 -12.90 27.49
C GLU A 648 -23.47 -12.31 28.24
N VAL A 649 -23.52 -12.58 29.55
CA VAL A 649 -24.43 -11.89 30.47
C VAL A 649 -23.60 -10.91 31.28
N THR A 650 -23.99 -9.64 31.25
CA THR A 650 -23.39 -8.55 32.03
C THR A 650 -24.22 -8.24 33.27
N ALA A 651 -23.62 -7.51 34.21
CA ALA A 651 -24.35 -7.04 35.38
C ALA A 651 -25.40 -5.99 34.95
N ARG A 652 -26.51 -5.92 35.72
CA ARG A 652 -27.56 -4.90 35.50
C ARG A 652 -27.07 -3.47 35.52
#